data_AF-A0AA39JX04-F1
#
_entry.id   AF-A0AA39JX04-F1
#
_cell.length_a   1.000
_cell.length_b   1.000
_cell.length_c   1.000
_cell.angle_alpha   90.00
_cell.angle_beta   90.00
_cell.angle_gamma   90.00
#
_symmetry.space_group_name_H-M   'P 1'
#
loop_
_entity.id
_entity.type
_entity.pdbx_description
1 polymer ?
#
loop_
_entity_poly.entity_id
_entity_poly.type
_entity_poly.pdbx_seq_one_letter_code
_entity_poly.pdbx_strand_id
1 'polypeptide(L)'
;MSRLSESEGSTLKNLSGTIQDFLIDTLYKDLPHPPASYVGGTPDHLTNPSEVTTTPRYAARSADGSNSNVLFPAMGKAGVPYARSVPALRSIPASSLPDPDLVFDSLLRRDEFKEHPGGISSLFFAFADLVIHSCFNTDSKNWDINNASSYLDLSILYGSSEAEVNRVRRKDGTGRLWEDVFADSRLLLMPAASCALLVLLCRNHNYIAEKILAINEHGNYTQTFTDEASRIAQDDEIFARTRLVNCGYFMQIILGDYVGAILGLVRDGHAWRLDPLKEIRRSDHTFSPRGEGNVVSVEFNLLYRWHATLSRTDTEWLQNTFRQLFKSQGSAEVTTQEFHAVVRKALKPPDDIKQWTFHGLPRGSDGRFKDEDLAKLLQDATSNRAGAFKARGIPEALRVVEVLGIKQARSWGTCSLNEFRKFIGLKPYSSFTEWNPDKDIADTAASLYGDIENLELHVGLQAEQTKEPGPGAGLCPGYTISRAILADAVCLTRGDRFLTVDFTPFNLTAFGYQDCQFDKEDGSYGGLLTKLLFRTLPDHYTPRSTYAHFPFLDPTFMKSHSGIAPEVLAKYDWNRHPATTTVAVNAYDDVKAILGIPNFESEKRLQELMTGHAPNRTLISKYITADGWSSYFALTTANLIKKKSFGQKQKNIDIVRDVINVLPVKWICQELAGLPLASTSSDDTFTASQYYEKFATVAQCLYVNFDPSNDWHLRESSAATYKHFFNKVKGNLDALSSWFTSSSRIGPDPENRSQVFLKTVHKAEHSRTDGTPGHGASALAASLFCELVPTAAHFSQAIAHVVNYYLDAEKQTQREDLVKNAALRSKAGDAKVMQYVREALGADPPLAQTSRLTQRKLLLSSDAEVSSGTKVYASIIDANKTRAAGAHPVLGLADYGLLSGPFFDTVVPRILYEILSLPGITLTGKFKRFTETQQGCTTQMYLSTSGKVIPWPDSLTIKVRALTSFP
;
A
#
# COMPACT_ATOMS: atom_id res chain seq x y z
N MET A 1 -1.84 -49.34 -18.78
CA MET A 1 -3.27 -49.64 -18.53
C MET A 1 -3.86 -50.40 -19.70
N SER A 2 -4.17 -49.77 -20.84
CA SER A 2 -4.81 -50.45 -21.99
C SER A 2 -4.13 -51.75 -22.43
N ARG A 3 -2.79 -51.76 -22.59
CA ARG A 3 -2.04 -52.98 -22.92
C ARG A 3 -2.06 -54.06 -21.82
N LEU A 4 -2.21 -53.66 -20.56
CA LEU A 4 -2.28 -54.58 -19.40
C LEU A 4 -3.69 -55.18 -19.25
N SER A 5 -4.73 -54.41 -19.58
CA SER A 5 -6.12 -54.89 -19.56
C SER A 5 -6.42 -55.95 -20.63
N GLU A 6 -5.63 -55.98 -21.70
CA GLU A 6 -5.70 -56.99 -22.78
C GLU A 6 -4.91 -58.26 -22.46
N SER A 7 -4.20 -58.33 -21.32
CA SER A 7 -3.45 -59.51 -20.93
C SER A 7 -4.37 -60.65 -20.49
N GLU A 8 -4.08 -61.88 -20.94
CA GLU A 8 -4.77 -63.10 -20.52
C GLU A 8 -4.56 -63.43 -19.02
N GLY A 9 -3.53 -62.85 -18.39
CA GLY A 9 -3.21 -63.07 -16.98
C GLY A 9 -4.00 -62.19 -16.01
N SER A 10 -4.69 -62.81 -15.05
CA SER A 10 -5.51 -62.12 -14.03
C SER A 10 -4.73 -61.07 -13.22
N THR A 11 -3.45 -61.31 -12.91
CA THR A 11 -2.59 -60.37 -12.18
C THR A 11 -2.36 -59.07 -12.95
N LEU A 12 -2.06 -59.16 -14.25
CA LEU A 12 -1.80 -57.99 -15.10
C LEU A 12 -3.09 -57.18 -15.33
N LYS A 13 -4.22 -57.88 -15.46
CA LYS A 13 -5.55 -57.25 -15.54
C LYS A 13 -5.91 -56.51 -14.24
N ASN A 14 -5.66 -57.11 -13.08
CA ASN A 14 -5.87 -56.46 -11.77
C ASN A 14 -4.96 -55.24 -11.59
N LEU A 15 -3.68 -55.34 -11.96
CA LEU A 15 -2.76 -54.19 -11.94
C LEU A 15 -3.26 -53.04 -12.83
N SER A 16 -3.84 -53.35 -14.00
CA SER A 16 -4.47 -52.32 -14.84
C SER A 16 -5.60 -51.60 -14.10
N GLY A 17 -6.43 -52.33 -13.34
CA GLY A 17 -7.49 -51.77 -12.51
C GLY A 17 -6.95 -50.84 -11.42
N THR A 18 -5.95 -51.30 -10.65
CA THR A 18 -5.31 -50.48 -9.61
C THR A 18 -4.70 -49.19 -10.16
N ILE A 19 -4.02 -49.26 -11.32
CA ILE A 19 -3.46 -48.05 -11.96
C ILE A 19 -4.58 -47.12 -12.43
N GLN A 20 -5.69 -47.67 -12.95
CA GLN A 20 -6.85 -46.87 -13.36
C GLN A 20 -7.49 -46.17 -12.15
N ASP A 21 -7.71 -46.87 -11.04
CA ASP A 21 -8.30 -46.30 -9.82
C ASP A 21 -7.40 -45.19 -9.25
N PHE A 22 -6.09 -45.43 -9.18
CA PHE A 22 -5.11 -44.42 -8.78
C PHE A 22 -5.15 -43.20 -9.70
N LEU A 23 -5.22 -43.40 -11.02
CA LEU A 23 -5.31 -42.29 -11.98
C LEU A 23 -6.62 -41.51 -11.82
N ILE A 24 -7.77 -42.19 -11.70
CA ILE A 24 -9.07 -41.53 -11.53
C ILE A 24 -9.08 -40.71 -10.24
N ASP A 25 -8.64 -41.27 -9.11
CA ASP A 25 -8.57 -40.56 -7.83
C ASP A 25 -7.63 -39.34 -7.91
N THR A 26 -6.48 -39.49 -8.55
CA THR A 26 -5.54 -38.37 -8.77
C THR A 26 -6.17 -37.26 -9.62
N LEU A 27 -6.80 -37.61 -10.76
CA LEU A 27 -7.44 -36.64 -11.66
C LEU A 27 -8.67 -35.99 -11.02
N TYR A 28 -9.42 -36.72 -10.20
CA TYR A 28 -10.56 -36.15 -9.46
C TYR A 28 -10.09 -35.08 -8.47
N LYS A 29 -8.98 -35.35 -7.75
CA LYS A 29 -8.34 -34.42 -6.82
C LYS A 29 -7.62 -33.25 -7.49
N ASP A 30 -7.37 -33.30 -8.81
CA ASP A 30 -6.78 -32.18 -9.56
C ASP A 30 -7.70 -30.95 -9.61
N LEU A 31 -9.02 -31.13 -9.41
CA LEU A 31 -10.01 -30.06 -9.44
C LEU A 31 -10.69 -29.92 -8.07
N PRO A 32 -10.81 -28.71 -7.50
CA PRO A 32 -11.59 -28.49 -6.29
C PRO A 32 -13.07 -28.85 -6.49
N HIS A 33 -13.61 -29.72 -5.64
CA HIS A 33 -15.02 -30.08 -5.65
C HIS A 33 -15.56 -30.14 -4.20
N PRO A 34 -16.71 -29.53 -3.89
CA PRO A 34 -17.47 -28.56 -4.71
C PRO A 34 -16.66 -27.28 -5.03
N PRO A 35 -17.05 -26.49 -6.05
CA PRO A 35 -16.35 -25.26 -6.38
C PRO A 35 -16.49 -24.22 -5.27
N ALA A 36 -15.39 -23.51 -4.98
CA ALA A 36 -15.34 -22.48 -3.94
C ALA A 36 -15.81 -21.09 -4.40
N SER A 37 -15.96 -20.89 -5.71
CA SER A 37 -16.38 -19.63 -6.32
C SER A 37 -17.27 -19.88 -7.55
N TYR A 38 -18.12 -18.89 -7.85
CA TYR A 38 -18.99 -18.86 -9.02
C TYR A 38 -18.82 -17.54 -9.76
N VAL A 39 -18.92 -17.58 -11.08
CA VAL A 39 -18.98 -16.37 -11.90
C VAL A 39 -20.27 -15.62 -11.56
N GLY A 40 -20.14 -14.36 -11.15
CA GLY A 40 -21.25 -13.43 -10.95
C GLY A 40 -20.75 -12.00 -11.07
N GLY A 41 -21.53 -11.12 -11.69
CA GLY A 41 -21.15 -9.71 -11.83
C GLY A 41 -21.31 -8.91 -10.54
N THR A 42 -20.68 -7.74 -10.48
CA THR A 42 -21.15 -6.61 -9.66
C THR A 42 -22.51 -6.12 -10.22
N PRO A 43 -23.31 -5.31 -9.50
CA PRO A 43 -24.46 -4.64 -10.13
C PRO A 43 -24.01 -4.01 -11.45
N ASP A 44 -24.45 -4.55 -12.58
CA ASP A 44 -24.03 -4.07 -13.88
C ASP A 44 -24.93 -2.88 -14.25
N HIS A 45 -24.31 -1.73 -14.51
CA HIS A 45 -24.97 -0.57 -15.13
C HIS A 45 -25.70 -0.90 -16.45
N LEU A 46 -25.37 -2.01 -17.10
CA LEU A 46 -26.00 -2.50 -18.33
C LEU A 46 -27.20 -3.43 -18.09
N THR A 47 -27.41 -3.92 -16.86
CA THR A 47 -28.61 -4.72 -16.54
C THR A 47 -29.78 -3.80 -16.25
N ASN A 48 -30.91 -4.02 -16.92
CA ASN A 48 -32.15 -3.31 -16.64
C ASN A 48 -32.44 -3.39 -15.13
N PRO A 49 -32.68 -2.27 -14.42
CA PRO A 49 -33.02 -2.28 -12.99
C PRO A 49 -34.24 -3.14 -12.66
N SER A 50 -35.09 -3.43 -13.66
CA SER A 50 -36.28 -4.27 -13.57
C SER A 50 -35.98 -5.78 -13.54
N GLU A 51 -34.76 -6.21 -13.89
CA GLU A 51 -34.30 -7.59 -13.73
C GLU A 51 -33.57 -7.75 -12.39
N VAL A 52 -34.30 -7.55 -11.29
CA VAL A 52 -33.84 -8.01 -9.97
C VAL A 52 -33.86 -9.53 -10.00
N THR A 53 -32.77 -10.13 -10.47
CA THR A 53 -32.61 -11.58 -10.37
C THR A 53 -32.50 -11.94 -8.90
N THR A 54 -33.24 -12.97 -8.48
CA THR A 54 -33.13 -13.63 -7.16
C THR A 54 -31.78 -14.33 -6.94
N THR A 55 -30.80 -14.08 -7.81
CA THR A 55 -29.51 -14.75 -7.85
C THR A 55 -28.51 -13.94 -7.03
N PRO A 56 -27.81 -14.57 -6.05
CA PRO A 56 -26.77 -13.90 -5.28
C PRO A 56 -25.68 -13.29 -6.17
N ARG A 57 -25.26 -12.06 -5.86
CA ARG A 57 -24.15 -11.38 -6.56
C ARG A 57 -22.83 -11.87 -6.00
N TYR A 58 -22.23 -12.87 -6.64
CA TYR A 58 -21.01 -13.49 -6.13
C TYR A 58 -19.78 -12.57 -6.15
N ALA A 59 -19.74 -11.50 -6.95
CA ALA A 59 -18.61 -10.55 -6.97
C ALA A 59 -18.74 -9.37 -5.99
N ALA A 60 -19.67 -9.41 -5.03
CA ALA A 60 -19.81 -8.35 -4.02
C ALA A 60 -20.08 -8.94 -2.62
N ARG A 61 -19.58 -8.28 -1.58
CA ARG A 61 -19.94 -8.58 -0.19
C ARG A 61 -21.36 -8.06 0.09
N SER A 62 -22.22 -8.92 0.59
CA SER A 62 -23.54 -8.53 1.11
C SER A 62 -23.41 -7.64 2.35
N ALA A 63 -24.46 -6.89 2.70
CA ALA A 63 -24.41 -6.02 3.87
C ALA A 63 -24.27 -6.80 5.20
N ASP A 64 -24.89 -7.98 5.29
CA ASP A 64 -24.92 -8.80 6.50
C ASP A 64 -23.88 -9.95 6.52
N GLY A 65 -23.04 -10.04 5.49
CA GLY A 65 -22.01 -11.10 5.35
C GLY A 65 -22.53 -12.43 4.82
N SER A 66 -23.82 -12.57 4.49
CA SER A 66 -24.36 -13.74 3.79
C SER A 66 -23.72 -13.98 2.43
N ASN A 67 -23.83 -15.21 1.92
CA ASN A 67 -23.24 -15.65 0.64
C ASN A 67 -21.70 -15.58 0.60
N SER A 68 -21.04 -15.46 1.75
CA SER A 68 -19.58 -15.60 1.87
C SER A 68 -19.14 -17.08 1.77
N ASN A 69 -20.04 -18.02 2.10
CA ASN A 69 -19.98 -19.40 1.63
C ASN A 69 -21.09 -19.61 0.59
N VAL A 70 -20.72 -20.13 -0.58
CA VAL A 70 -21.63 -20.31 -1.72
C VAL A 70 -22.58 -21.50 -1.59
N LEU A 71 -22.23 -22.49 -0.76
CA LEU A 71 -23.03 -23.69 -0.47
C LEU A 71 -23.93 -23.52 0.75
N PHE A 72 -23.49 -22.70 1.72
CA PHE A 72 -24.20 -22.38 2.95
C PHE A 72 -24.34 -20.86 3.10
N PRO A 73 -25.27 -20.22 2.36
CA PRO A 73 -25.38 -18.75 2.33
C PRO A 73 -25.57 -18.06 3.68
N ALA A 74 -26.14 -18.73 4.68
CA ALA A 74 -26.35 -18.20 6.02
C ALA A 74 -25.12 -18.33 6.95
N MET A 75 -24.08 -19.06 6.53
CA MET A 75 -22.88 -19.25 7.33
C MET A 75 -22.19 -17.90 7.57
N GLY A 76 -21.97 -17.56 8.84
CA GLY A 76 -21.25 -16.36 9.25
C GLY A 76 -22.01 -15.04 9.04
N LYS A 77 -23.28 -15.08 8.62
CA LYS A 77 -24.12 -13.88 8.49
C LYS A 77 -24.39 -13.23 9.86
N ALA A 78 -24.55 -11.90 9.89
CA ALA A 78 -24.98 -11.14 11.05
C ALA A 78 -26.40 -11.49 11.52
N GLY A 79 -26.63 -11.40 12.83
CA GLY A 79 -27.92 -11.67 13.48
C GLY A 79 -28.22 -13.16 13.69
N VAL A 80 -27.18 -14.01 13.72
CA VAL A 80 -27.28 -15.46 13.95
C VAL A 80 -26.56 -15.88 15.24
N PRO A 81 -26.86 -17.06 15.81
CA PRO A 81 -26.18 -17.53 17.00
C PRO A 81 -24.67 -17.70 16.84
N TYR A 82 -23.91 -17.47 17.92
CA TYR A 82 -22.50 -17.87 18.00
C TYR A 82 -22.34 -19.38 17.83
N ALA A 83 -21.21 -19.79 17.23
CA ALA A 83 -20.81 -21.18 17.25
C ALA A 83 -20.31 -21.61 18.64
N ARG A 84 -20.23 -22.93 18.84
CA ARG A 84 -19.51 -23.54 19.96
C ARG A 84 -18.49 -24.52 19.40
N SER A 85 -17.22 -24.32 19.72
CA SER A 85 -16.15 -25.21 19.27
C SER A 85 -15.88 -26.33 20.24
N VAL A 86 -16.10 -26.12 21.54
CA VAL A 86 -15.75 -27.06 22.60
C VAL A 86 -16.98 -27.36 23.47
N PRO A 87 -17.43 -28.63 23.56
CA PRO A 87 -18.46 -29.00 24.51
C PRO A 87 -17.89 -28.94 25.94
N ALA A 88 -18.67 -28.39 26.87
CA ALA A 88 -18.39 -28.51 28.30
C ALA A 88 -18.84 -29.90 28.78
N LEU A 89 -17.90 -30.76 29.12
CA LEU A 89 -18.14 -32.14 29.57
C LEU A 89 -17.96 -32.29 31.08
N ARG A 90 -17.27 -31.34 31.73
CA ARG A 90 -17.08 -31.33 33.17
C ARG A 90 -18.40 -31.06 33.90
N SER A 91 -18.75 -31.98 34.79
CA SER A 91 -19.94 -31.85 35.64
C SER A 91 -19.66 -30.94 36.84
N ILE A 92 -19.94 -29.65 36.69
CA ILE A 92 -19.87 -28.65 37.76
C ILE A 92 -21.25 -28.01 37.93
N PRO A 93 -21.94 -28.20 39.06
CA PRO A 93 -23.16 -27.46 39.36
C PRO A 93 -22.88 -25.96 39.39
N ALA A 94 -23.76 -25.13 38.83
CA ALA A 94 -23.58 -23.68 38.84
C ALA A 94 -23.44 -23.10 40.27
N SER A 95 -24.06 -23.74 41.26
CA SER A 95 -23.94 -23.40 42.69
C SER A 95 -22.55 -23.66 43.28
N SER A 96 -21.72 -24.44 42.60
CA SER A 96 -20.34 -24.74 43.02
C SER A 96 -19.31 -23.77 42.44
N LEU A 97 -19.72 -22.89 41.52
CA LEU A 97 -18.83 -21.87 40.97
C LEU A 97 -18.71 -20.68 41.95
N PRO A 98 -17.51 -20.10 42.10
CA PRO A 98 -17.30 -18.96 42.98
C PRO A 98 -18.09 -17.74 42.50
N ASP A 99 -18.39 -16.83 43.43
CA ASP A 99 -19.04 -15.57 43.12
C ASP A 99 -18.19 -14.73 42.12
N PRO A 100 -18.77 -14.24 40.99
CA PRO A 100 -18.01 -13.50 39.99
C PRO A 100 -17.32 -12.23 40.50
N ASP A 101 -17.94 -11.54 41.44
CA ASP A 101 -17.40 -10.32 42.04
C ASP A 101 -16.14 -10.66 42.85
N LEU A 102 -16.21 -11.71 43.67
CA LEU A 102 -15.05 -12.24 44.40
C LEU A 102 -13.92 -12.70 43.46
N VAL A 103 -14.26 -13.39 42.36
CA VAL A 103 -13.27 -13.82 41.35
C VAL A 103 -12.53 -12.63 40.76
N PHE A 104 -13.26 -11.58 40.36
CA PHE A 104 -12.61 -10.39 39.81
C PHE A 104 -11.68 -9.74 40.84
N ASP A 105 -12.18 -9.48 42.05
CA ASP A 105 -11.41 -8.77 43.09
C ASP A 105 -10.16 -9.56 43.53
N SER A 106 -10.21 -10.90 43.47
CA SER A 106 -9.12 -11.77 43.94
C SER A 106 -8.10 -12.15 42.87
N LEU A 107 -8.53 -12.33 41.60
CA LEU A 107 -7.69 -12.88 40.52
C LEU A 107 -7.46 -11.92 39.35
N LEU A 108 -8.33 -10.93 39.10
CA LEU A 108 -8.31 -10.14 37.87
C LEU A 108 -8.04 -8.65 38.08
N ARG A 109 -8.47 -8.08 39.20
CA ARG A 109 -8.30 -6.66 39.52
C ARG A 109 -6.82 -6.25 39.54
N ARG A 110 -6.49 -5.19 38.84
CA ARG A 110 -5.13 -4.64 38.72
C ARG A 110 -4.59 -4.21 40.08
N ASP A 111 -3.47 -4.81 40.47
CA ASP A 111 -2.67 -4.43 41.64
C ASP A 111 -1.75 -3.22 41.33
N GLU A 112 -1.04 -3.30 40.22
CA GLU A 112 -0.11 -2.31 39.70
C GLU A 112 -0.13 -2.30 38.17
N PHE A 113 0.15 -1.14 37.57
CA PHE A 113 0.32 -1.06 36.12
C PHE A 113 1.71 -1.58 35.75
N LYS A 114 1.74 -2.70 35.02
CA LYS A 114 2.94 -3.20 34.34
C LYS A 114 2.88 -2.87 32.88
N GLU A 115 3.94 -2.26 32.37
CA GLU A 115 4.12 -1.97 30.97
C GLU A 115 4.29 -3.24 30.12
N HIS A 116 3.82 -3.20 28.88
CA HIS A 116 3.89 -4.32 27.97
C HIS A 116 5.35 -4.71 27.66
N PRO A 117 5.77 -5.96 27.93
CA PRO A 117 7.18 -6.34 27.91
C PRO A 117 7.77 -6.38 26.49
N GLY A 118 6.96 -6.73 25.47
CA GLY A 118 7.35 -6.69 24.06
C GLY A 118 7.33 -5.30 23.41
N GLY A 119 6.94 -4.27 24.17
CA GLY A 119 6.89 -2.88 23.74
C GLY A 119 5.79 -2.46 22.77
N ILE A 120 4.69 -3.20 22.79
CA ILE A 120 3.47 -2.87 22.07
C ILE A 120 2.88 -1.55 22.58
N SER A 121 2.50 -0.67 21.65
CA SER A 121 1.84 0.60 21.94
C SER A 121 0.32 0.41 22.13
N SER A 122 -0.34 1.40 22.74
CA SER A 122 -1.80 1.41 22.86
C SER A 122 -2.51 1.46 21.51
N LEU A 123 -1.86 2.01 20.47
CA LEU A 123 -2.40 2.04 19.11
C LEU A 123 -2.64 0.63 18.53
N PHE A 124 -1.84 -0.36 18.93
CA PHE A 124 -2.09 -1.77 18.58
C PHE A 124 -3.45 -2.24 19.11
N PHE A 125 -3.78 -1.91 20.36
CA PHE A 125 -5.05 -2.31 20.97
C PHE A 125 -6.22 -1.48 20.45
N ALA A 126 -5.99 -0.21 20.08
CA ALA A 126 -6.98 0.57 19.34
C ALA A 126 -7.30 -0.03 17.96
N PHE A 127 -6.30 -0.60 17.28
CA PHE A 127 -6.53 -1.37 16.05
C PHE A 127 -7.18 -2.74 16.33
N ALA A 128 -6.84 -3.38 17.45
CA ALA A 128 -7.51 -4.61 17.91
C ALA A 128 -9.02 -4.40 18.08
N ASP A 129 -9.46 -3.25 18.61
CA ASP A 129 -10.88 -2.90 18.69
C ASP A 129 -11.55 -2.97 17.32
N LEU A 130 -10.88 -2.52 16.25
CA LEU A 130 -11.44 -2.58 14.90
C LEU A 130 -11.62 -4.02 14.42
N VAL A 131 -10.62 -4.88 14.66
CA VAL A 131 -10.66 -6.30 14.30
C VAL A 131 -11.77 -7.02 15.08
N ILE A 132 -11.80 -6.83 16.41
CA ILE A 132 -12.74 -7.50 17.31
C ILE A 132 -14.16 -7.04 17.00
N HIS A 133 -14.42 -5.73 16.91
CA HIS A 133 -15.77 -5.22 16.68
C HIS A 133 -16.31 -5.55 15.28
N SER A 134 -15.43 -5.85 14.31
CA SER A 134 -15.85 -6.33 12.98
C SER A 134 -16.45 -7.74 13.01
N CYS A 135 -16.00 -8.59 13.94
CA CYS A 135 -16.43 -9.99 14.04
C CYS A 135 -17.40 -10.26 15.20
N PHE A 136 -17.43 -9.39 16.22
CA PHE A 136 -18.16 -9.63 17.46
C PHE A 136 -19.07 -8.45 17.82
N ASN A 137 -20.38 -8.71 17.90
CA ASN A 137 -21.38 -7.81 18.43
C ASN A 137 -22.47 -8.60 19.15
N THR A 138 -22.22 -8.99 20.39
CA THR A 138 -23.19 -9.77 21.17
C THR A 138 -24.46 -8.97 21.43
N ASP A 139 -25.63 -9.51 21.07
CA ASP A 139 -26.90 -8.83 21.26
C ASP A 139 -27.21 -8.63 22.75
N SER A 140 -27.58 -7.39 23.12
CA SER A 140 -27.79 -7.04 24.53
C SER A 140 -29.05 -7.64 25.17
N LYS A 141 -29.97 -8.19 24.37
CA LYS A 141 -31.21 -8.85 24.83
C LYS A 141 -31.11 -10.36 24.75
N ASN A 142 -30.37 -10.88 23.79
CA ASN A 142 -30.09 -12.30 23.63
C ASN A 142 -28.60 -12.54 23.40
N TRP A 143 -27.87 -12.89 24.46
CA TRP A 143 -26.42 -13.10 24.40
C TRP A 143 -25.98 -14.21 23.45
N ASP A 144 -26.88 -15.08 22.99
CA ASP A 144 -26.52 -16.12 22.03
C ASP A 144 -26.28 -15.57 20.62
N ILE A 145 -26.83 -14.39 20.29
CA ILE A 145 -26.81 -13.82 18.94
C ILE A 145 -25.61 -12.90 18.74
N ASN A 146 -24.93 -13.06 17.61
CA ASN A 146 -23.94 -12.13 17.09
C ASN A 146 -24.57 -11.21 16.03
N ASN A 147 -24.70 -9.93 16.32
CA ASN A 147 -25.22 -8.91 15.40
C ASN A 147 -24.18 -8.42 14.37
N ALA A 148 -22.93 -8.89 14.44
CA ALA A 148 -21.91 -8.67 13.41
C ALA A 148 -21.80 -9.91 12.53
N SER A 149 -21.30 -9.73 11.30
CA SER A 149 -20.89 -10.89 10.50
C SER A 149 -19.67 -11.57 11.16
N SER A 150 -19.44 -12.85 10.84
CA SER A 150 -18.27 -13.60 11.33
C SER A 150 -17.04 -13.41 10.43
N TYR A 151 -17.00 -12.32 9.66
CA TYR A 151 -15.99 -12.04 8.63
C TYR A 151 -15.28 -10.72 8.91
N LEU A 152 -14.04 -10.60 8.45
CA LEU A 152 -13.24 -9.38 8.52
C LEU A 152 -13.59 -8.43 7.37
N ASP A 153 -14.84 -7.98 7.34
CA ASP A 153 -15.46 -7.25 6.23
C ASP A 153 -15.65 -5.74 6.49
N LEU A 154 -15.02 -5.21 7.54
CA LEU A 154 -15.17 -3.83 8.01
C LEU A 154 -16.64 -3.45 8.26
N SER A 155 -17.46 -4.36 8.76
CA SER A 155 -18.85 -4.09 9.18
C SER A 155 -18.97 -2.92 10.15
N ILE A 156 -17.94 -2.59 10.92
CA ILE A 156 -17.89 -1.39 11.77
C ILE A 156 -17.87 -0.07 10.98
N LEU A 157 -17.31 -0.08 9.76
CA LEU A 157 -17.33 1.06 8.85
C LEU A 157 -18.63 1.07 8.04
N TYR A 158 -18.98 -0.08 7.46
CA TYR A 158 -20.05 -0.19 6.46
C TYR A 158 -21.44 -0.51 7.02
N GLY A 159 -21.52 -1.17 8.17
CA GLY A 159 -22.76 -1.71 8.73
C GLY A 159 -22.90 -3.21 8.54
N SER A 160 -23.86 -3.81 9.27
CA SER A 160 -24.20 -5.24 9.21
C SER A 160 -25.60 -5.48 8.60
N SER A 161 -26.19 -4.45 7.98
CA SER A 161 -27.50 -4.50 7.33
C SER A 161 -27.57 -3.49 6.18
N GLU A 162 -28.47 -3.73 5.22
CA GLU A 162 -28.67 -2.81 4.08
C GLU A 162 -29.04 -1.39 4.53
N ALA A 163 -29.78 -1.25 5.62
CA ALA A 163 -30.15 0.06 6.17
C ALA A 163 -28.91 0.83 6.68
N GLU A 164 -28.01 0.15 7.39
CA GLU A 164 -26.77 0.75 7.90
C GLU A 164 -25.80 1.09 6.76
N VAL A 165 -25.64 0.19 5.78
CA VAL A 165 -24.84 0.42 4.57
C VAL A 165 -25.36 1.63 3.81
N ASN A 166 -26.67 1.77 3.64
CA ASN A 166 -27.24 2.91 2.96
C ASN A 166 -27.05 4.23 3.73
N ARG A 167 -26.95 4.19 5.06
CA ARG A 167 -26.78 5.39 5.90
C ARG A 167 -25.39 6.03 5.75
N VAL A 168 -24.35 5.25 5.46
CA VAL A 168 -22.97 5.76 5.30
C VAL A 168 -22.67 6.26 3.89
N ARG A 169 -23.47 5.91 2.88
CA ARG A 169 -23.21 6.17 1.45
C ARG A 169 -23.74 7.52 0.97
N ARG A 170 -23.04 8.13 0.01
CA ARG A 170 -23.47 9.38 -0.65
C ARG A 170 -24.50 9.14 -1.76
N LYS A 171 -24.45 7.99 -2.44
CA LYS A 171 -25.35 7.63 -3.55
C LYS A 171 -25.37 8.66 -4.68
N ASP A 172 -24.23 9.24 -5.00
CA ASP A 172 -24.10 10.30 -6.01
C ASP A 172 -23.44 9.83 -7.32
N GLY A 173 -23.19 8.52 -7.46
CA GLY A 173 -22.56 7.93 -8.65
C GLY A 173 -21.05 7.77 -8.50
N THR A 174 -20.47 8.21 -7.37
CA THR A 174 -19.05 8.08 -7.08
C THR A 174 -18.72 6.84 -6.25
N GLY A 175 -19.72 6.18 -5.66
CA GLY A 175 -19.53 5.04 -4.76
C GLY A 175 -18.95 5.41 -3.39
N ARG A 176 -18.77 6.70 -3.09
CA ARG A 176 -18.15 7.20 -1.85
C ARG A 176 -19.05 7.10 -0.62
N LEU A 177 -18.41 7.08 0.54
CA LEU A 177 -19.01 7.33 1.84
C LEU A 177 -19.08 8.83 2.13
N TRP A 178 -19.92 9.23 3.08
CA TRP A 178 -19.82 10.56 3.70
C TRP A 178 -18.46 10.75 4.37
N GLU A 179 -18.04 12.00 4.54
CA GLU A 179 -16.72 12.30 5.12
C GLU A 179 -16.64 11.90 6.60
N ASP A 180 -15.60 11.13 6.92
CA ASP A 180 -15.25 10.71 8.28
C ASP A 180 -16.42 10.10 9.08
N VAL A 181 -17.23 9.25 8.42
CA VAL A 181 -18.34 8.52 9.05
C VAL A 181 -18.01 7.04 9.26
N PHE A 182 -18.74 6.38 10.16
CA PHE A 182 -18.72 4.92 10.32
C PHE A 182 -20.02 4.40 10.95
N ALA A 183 -20.40 3.17 10.64
CA ALA A 183 -21.71 2.63 10.98
C ALA A 183 -21.89 2.25 12.46
N ASP A 184 -20.83 1.79 13.13
CA ASP A 184 -20.93 1.20 14.46
C ASP A 184 -20.66 2.20 15.60
N SER A 185 -21.74 2.61 16.27
CA SER A 185 -21.69 3.54 17.41
C SER A 185 -20.93 3.02 18.63
N ARG A 186 -20.68 1.71 18.77
CA ARG A 186 -19.97 1.14 19.93
C ARG A 186 -18.54 1.68 20.04
N LEU A 187 -17.92 2.01 18.90
CA LEU A 187 -16.57 2.56 18.83
C LEU A 187 -16.47 3.95 19.49
N LEU A 188 -17.59 4.67 19.66
CA LEU A 188 -17.64 5.95 20.38
C LEU A 188 -17.35 5.81 21.88
N LEU A 189 -17.44 4.59 22.43
CA LEU A 189 -17.05 4.24 23.80
C LEU A 189 -15.69 3.52 23.89
N MET A 190 -14.93 3.50 22.81
CA MET A 190 -13.56 2.99 22.77
C MET A 190 -12.54 4.13 22.81
N PRO A 191 -11.25 3.87 23.09
CA PRO A 191 -10.21 4.88 23.00
C PRO A 191 -10.27 5.65 21.67
N ALA A 192 -10.02 6.95 21.72
CA ALA A 192 -10.21 7.85 20.57
C ALA A 192 -9.39 7.46 19.34
N ALA A 193 -8.24 6.79 19.54
CA ALA A 193 -7.41 6.26 18.46
C ALA A 193 -8.14 5.21 17.60
N SER A 194 -9.06 4.42 18.16
CA SER A 194 -9.85 3.43 17.43
C SER A 194 -10.77 4.14 16.43
N CYS A 195 -11.46 5.21 16.87
CA CYS A 195 -12.24 6.06 15.98
C CYS A 195 -11.38 6.75 14.91
N ALA A 196 -10.21 7.27 15.29
CA ALA A 196 -9.30 7.92 14.34
C ALA A 196 -8.84 6.96 13.23
N LEU A 197 -8.43 5.73 13.57
CA LEU A 197 -8.08 4.69 12.58
C LEU A 197 -9.25 4.37 11.65
N LEU A 198 -10.46 4.25 12.19
CA LEU A 198 -11.65 3.96 11.39
C LEU A 198 -12.01 5.10 10.44
N VAL A 199 -11.82 6.36 10.87
CA VAL A 199 -11.90 7.55 10.02
C VAL A 199 -10.88 7.48 8.88
N LEU A 200 -9.63 7.07 9.13
CA LEU A 200 -8.65 6.91 8.05
C LEU A 200 -9.06 5.82 7.05
N LEU A 201 -9.67 4.73 7.50
CA LEU A 201 -10.22 3.69 6.61
C LEU A 201 -11.44 4.18 5.81
N CYS A 202 -12.24 5.11 6.34
CA CYS A 202 -13.29 5.82 5.60
C CYS A 202 -12.68 6.69 4.48
N ARG A 203 -11.64 7.47 4.81
CA ARG A 203 -10.90 8.28 3.82
C ARG A 203 -10.25 7.40 2.75
N ASN A 204 -9.73 6.24 3.13
CA ASN A 204 -9.15 5.27 2.20
C ASN A 204 -10.21 4.71 1.23
N HIS A 205 -11.43 4.41 1.71
CA HIS A 205 -12.54 4.05 0.83
C HIS A 205 -12.79 5.15 -0.20
N ASN A 206 -12.92 6.41 0.23
CA ASN A 206 -13.20 7.51 -0.68
C ASN A 206 -12.09 7.72 -1.71
N TYR A 207 -10.82 7.60 -1.30
CA TYR A 207 -9.67 7.62 -2.22
C TYR A 207 -9.74 6.49 -3.25
N ILE A 208 -10.04 5.26 -2.82
CA ILE A 208 -10.14 4.10 -3.73
C ILE A 208 -11.28 4.29 -4.72
N ALA A 209 -12.45 4.76 -4.27
CA ALA A 209 -13.62 4.99 -5.11
C ALA A 209 -13.33 6.03 -6.20
N GLU A 210 -12.69 7.14 -5.83
CA GLU A 210 -12.25 8.18 -6.76
C GLU A 210 -11.24 7.65 -7.79
N LYS A 211 -10.29 6.80 -7.36
CA LYS A 211 -9.34 6.16 -8.27
C LYS A 211 -10.02 5.20 -9.23
N ILE A 212 -10.93 4.35 -8.76
CA ILE A 212 -11.70 3.43 -9.62
C ILE A 212 -12.49 4.21 -10.67
N LEU A 213 -13.16 5.30 -10.25
CA LEU A 213 -13.92 6.17 -11.14
C LEU A 213 -13.01 6.88 -12.15
N ALA A 214 -11.89 7.45 -11.72
CA ALA A 214 -10.96 8.19 -12.57
C ALA A 214 -10.22 7.28 -13.57
N ILE A 215 -9.84 6.09 -13.15
CA ILE A 215 -9.18 5.09 -13.99
C ILE A 215 -10.15 4.54 -15.03
N ASN A 216 -11.40 4.26 -14.62
CA ASN A 216 -12.45 3.72 -15.49
C ASN A 216 -11.93 2.58 -16.38
N GLU A 217 -11.34 1.55 -15.75
CA GLU A 217 -10.54 0.51 -16.44
C GLU A 217 -11.29 -0.16 -17.60
N HIS A 218 -12.62 -0.30 -17.46
CA HIS A 218 -13.48 -0.92 -18.46
C HIS A 218 -14.20 0.08 -19.38
N GLY A 219 -14.04 1.40 -19.17
CA GLY A 219 -14.65 2.44 -20.00
C GLY A 219 -16.16 2.61 -19.81
N ASN A 220 -16.68 2.16 -18.67
CA ASN A 220 -18.12 2.00 -18.39
C ASN A 220 -18.70 3.08 -17.47
N TYR A 221 -17.86 3.88 -16.83
CA TYR A 221 -18.33 4.94 -15.93
C TYR A 221 -18.50 6.28 -16.63
N THR A 222 -19.48 7.05 -16.16
CA THR A 222 -19.77 8.42 -16.58
C THR A 222 -19.78 9.37 -15.38
N GLN A 223 -19.58 10.67 -15.65
CA GLN A 223 -19.76 11.73 -14.66
C GLN A 223 -21.11 12.45 -14.80
N THR A 224 -21.82 12.22 -15.90
CA THR A 224 -23.13 12.82 -16.17
C THR A 224 -24.17 11.73 -16.31
N PHE A 225 -25.29 11.87 -15.60
CA PHE A 225 -26.37 10.89 -15.56
C PHE A 225 -27.64 11.47 -16.16
N THR A 226 -28.36 10.66 -16.94
CA THR A 226 -29.65 11.02 -17.55
C THR A 226 -30.83 10.75 -16.62
N ASP A 227 -30.65 9.87 -15.64
CA ASP A 227 -31.68 9.40 -14.72
C ASP A 227 -31.07 8.93 -13.39
N GLU A 228 -31.89 8.81 -12.36
CA GLU A 228 -31.44 8.39 -11.04
C GLU A 228 -31.02 6.91 -10.99
N ALA A 229 -31.66 6.03 -11.76
CA ALA A 229 -31.38 4.60 -11.71
C ALA A 229 -29.98 4.28 -12.23
N SER A 230 -29.55 4.90 -13.33
CA SER A 230 -28.19 4.76 -13.85
C SER A 230 -27.13 5.31 -12.88
N ARG A 231 -27.41 6.44 -12.21
CA ARG A 231 -26.55 6.98 -11.15
C ARG A 231 -26.39 6.00 -9.99
N ILE A 232 -27.50 5.44 -9.50
CA ILE A 232 -27.48 4.48 -8.38
C ILE A 232 -26.79 3.17 -8.77
N ALA A 233 -27.01 2.68 -9.99
CA ALA A 233 -26.35 1.46 -10.48
C ALA A 233 -24.83 1.62 -10.53
N GLN A 234 -24.33 2.74 -11.06
CA GLN A 234 -22.90 3.04 -11.05
C GLN A 234 -22.37 3.21 -9.61
N ASP A 235 -23.11 3.91 -8.74
CA ASP A 235 -22.73 4.08 -7.34
C ASP A 235 -22.61 2.74 -6.61
N ASP A 236 -23.57 1.83 -6.79
CA ASP A 236 -23.57 0.48 -6.22
C ASP A 236 -22.38 -0.36 -6.73
N GLU A 237 -22.06 -0.23 -8.02
CA GLU A 237 -20.95 -0.93 -8.66
C GLU A 237 -19.60 -0.48 -8.07
N ILE A 238 -19.34 0.83 -8.08
CA ILE A 238 -18.09 1.41 -7.59
C ILE A 238 -17.98 1.17 -6.08
N PHE A 239 -19.06 1.35 -5.33
CA PHE A 239 -19.10 1.05 -3.90
C PHE A 239 -18.75 -0.41 -3.61
N ALA A 240 -19.34 -1.37 -4.34
CA ALA A 240 -19.08 -2.80 -4.13
C ALA A 240 -17.60 -3.16 -4.36
N ARG A 241 -16.99 -2.66 -5.45
CA ARG A 241 -15.56 -2.86 -5.71
C ARG A 241 -14.68 -2.17 -4.68
N THR A 242 -15.00 -0.93 -4.35
CA THR A 242 -14.27 -0.15 -3.36
C THR A 242 -14.30 -0.82 -1.98
N ARG A 243 -15.45 -1.37 -1.58
CA ARG A 243 -15.59 -2.16 -0.35
C ARG A 243 -14.67 -3.39 -0.39
N LEU A 244 -14.64 -4.15 -1.49
CA LEU A 244 -13.72 -5.29 -1.64
C LEU A 244 -12.26 -4.89 -1.48
N VAL A 245 -11.84 -3.83 -2.17
CA VAL A 245 -10.45 -3.32 -2.10
C VAL A 245 -10.12 -2.83 -0.70
N ASN A 246 -10.99 -2.06 -0.04
CA ASN A 246 -10.72 -1.53 1.29
C ASN A 246 -10.72 -2.64 2.37
N CYS A 247 -11.58 -3.66 2.27
CA CYS A 247 -11.50 -4.86 3.12
C CYS A 247 -10.21 -5.65 2.86
N GLY A 248 -9.80 -5.78 1.59
CA GLY A 248 -8.51 -6.35 1.21
C GLY A 248 -7.33 -5.59 1.80
N TYR A 249 -7.38 -4.26 1.74
CA TYR A 249 -6.39 -3.36 2.32
C TYR A 249 -6.31 -3.55 3.84
N PHE A 250 -7.46 -3.54 4.54
CA PHE A 250 -7.54 -3.80 5.97
C PHE A 250 -6.97 -5.16 6.35
N MET A 251 -7.24 -6.19 5.55
CA MET A 251 -6.67 -7.53 5.75
C MET A 251 -5.14 -7.54 5.67
N GLN A 252 -4.57 -6.75 4.76
CA GLN A 252 -3.12 -6.66 4.59
C GLN A 252 -2.48 -5.87 5.74
N ILE A 253 -3.19 -4.93 6.37
CA ILE A 253 -2.80 -4.37 7.67
C ILE A 253 -2.82 -5.46 8.75
N ILE A 254 -3.86 -6.29 8.80
CA ILE A 254 -3.97 -7.37 9.79
C ILE A 254 -2.80 -8.35 9.64
N LEU A 255 -2.55 -8.86 8.44
CA LEU A 255 -1.53 -9.89 8.20
C LEU A 255 -0.10 -9.34 8.23
N GLY A 256 0.11 -8.13 7.72
CA GLY A 256 1.40 -7.48 7.63
C GLY A 256 1.80 -6.76 8.92
N ASP A 257 1.00 -5.83 9.42
CA ASP A 257 1.35 -5.02 10.58
C ASP A 257 0.96 -5.71 11.89
N TYR A 258 -0.30 -6.11 12.03
CA TYR A 258 -0.87 -6.55 13.31
C TYR A 258 -0.36 -7.93 13.74
N VAL A 259 -0.46 -8.94 12.86
CA VAL A 259 0.13 -10.27 13.11
C VAL A 259 1.66 -10.18 13.17
N GLY A 260 2.28 -9.27 12.40
CA GLY A 260 3.69 -8.96 12.48
C GLY A 260 4.12 -8.51 13.89
N ALA A 261 3.34 -7.61 14.50
CA ALA A 261 3.53 -7.17 15.89
C ALA A 261 3.25 -8.30 16.89
N ILE A 262 2.21 -9.12 16.69
CA ILE A 262 1.90 -10.28 17.55
C ILE A 262 3.08 -11.26 17.64
N LEU A 263 3.74 -11.50 16.51
CA LEU A 263 4.88 -12.40 16.39
C LEU A 263 6.23 -11.74 16.75
N GLY A 264 6.25 -10.42 17.00
CA GLY A 264 7.47 -9.68 17.34
C GLY A 264 8.40 -9.40 16.14
N LEU A 265 7.92 -9.59 14.92
CA LEU A 265 8.78 -9.58 13.71
C LEU A 265 9.37 -8.20 13.44
N VAL A 266 8.59 -7.14 13.60
CA VAL A 266 9.07 -5.76 13.42
C VAL A 266 10.08 -5.37 14.51
N ARG A 267 9.81 -5.71 15.77
CA ARG A 267 10.73 -5.52 16.90
C ARG A 267 12.09 -6.18 16.65
N ASP A 268 12.05 -7.36 16.03
CA ASP A 268 13.23 -8.19 15.74
C ASP A 268 13.83 -7.91 14.34
N GLY A 269 13.35 -6.89 13.60
CA GLY A 269 13.91 -6.49 12.30
C GLY A 269 13.65 -7.47 11.14
N HIS A 270 12.59 -8.27 11.21
CA HIS A 270 12.26 -9.30 10.23
C HIS A 270 11.08 -8.94 9.34
N ALA A 271 11.29 -8.99 8.02
CA ALA A 271 10.26 -8.74 7.00
C ALA A 271 9.44 -9.99 6.61
N TRP A 272 9.77 -11.17 7.14
CA TRP A 272 8.98 -12.38 6.91
C TRP A 272 7.56 -12.20 7.43
N ARG A 273 6.56 -12.81 6.79
CA ARG A 273 5.15 -12.80 7.24
C ARG A 273 4.53 -14.17 7.06
N LEU A 274 3.61 -14.52 7.97
CA LEU A 274 2.75 -15.68 7.81
C LEU A 274 1.75 -15.40 6.69
N ASP A 275 1.67 -16.30 5.71
CA ASP A 275 0.72 -16.21 4.61
C ASP A 275 -0.38 -17.28 4.75
N PRO A 276 -1.48 -16.99 5.47
CA PRO A 276 -2.61 -17.91 5.61
C PRO A 276 -3.42 -18.06 4.32
N LEU A 277 -3.26 -17.14 3.36
CA LEU A 277 -4.04 -17.06 2.12
C LEU A 277 -3.44 -17.91 1.00
N LYS A 278 -2.17 -18.33 1.14
CA LYS A 278 -1.45 -19.19 0.20
C LYS A 278 -2.26 -20.41 -0.23
N GLU A 279 -2.27 -20.66 -1.54
CA GLU A 279 -2.75 -21.93 -2.10
C GLU A 279 -1.76 -23.05 -1.80
N ILE A 280 -2.27 -24.15 -1.25
CA ILE A 280 -1.45 -25.29 -0.84
C ILE A 280 -2.00 -26.52 -1.54
N ARG A 281 -1.22 -27.04 -2.48
CA ARG A 281 -1.44 -28.34 -3.12
C ARG A 281 -0.59 -29.38 -2.41
N ARG A 282 -1.24 -30.42 -1.89
CA ARG A 282 -0.58 -31.53 -1.20
C ARG A 282 -0.01 -32.52 -2.21
N SER A 283 0.85 -33.41 -1.73
CA SER A 283 1.46 -34.47 -2.54
C SER A 283 0.45 -35.47 -3.10
N ASP A 284 -0.71 -35.61 -2.46
CA ASP A 284 -1.84 -36.44 -2.89
C ASP A 284 -2.79 -35.71 -3.86
N HIS A 285 -2.34 -34.59 -4.44
CA HIS A 285 -3.09 -33.72 -5.36
C HIS A 285 -4.24 -32.92 -4.71
N THR A 286 -4.61 -33.18 -3.45
CA THR A 286 -5.66 -32.41 -2.77
C THR A 286 -5.23 -30.96 -2.50
N PHE A 287 -6.18 -30.04 -2.60
CA PHE A 287 -6.00 -28.67 -2.17
C PHE A 287 -6.37 -28.51 -0.70
N SER A 288 -5.55 -27.79 0.06
CA SER A 288 -5.94 -27.36 1.41
C SER A 288 -7.10 -26.35 1.30
N PRO A 289 -8.24 -26.56 1.98
CA PRO A 289 -9.45 -25.76 1.78
C PRO A 289 -9.28 -24.26 1.93
N ARG A 290 -10.04 -23.48 1.13
CA ARG A 290 -10.08 -22.01 1.13
C ARG A 290 -11.50 -21.57 0.77
N GLY A 291 -11.99 -20.49 1.37
CA GLY A 291 -13.32 -19.93 1.06
C GLY A 291 -14.50 -20.78 1.56
N GLU A 292 -14.29 -21.66 2.55
CA GLU A 292 -15.33 -22.53 3.11
C GLU A 292 -16.22 -21.86 4.17
N GLY A 293 -16.10 -20.55 4.37
CA GLY A 293 -16.85 -19.78 5.37
C GLY A 293 -16.28 -19.88 6.78
N ASN A 294 -16.86 -19.10 7.70
CA ASN A 294 -16.49 -19.07 9.10
C ASN A 294 -17.70 -18.69 9.97
N VAL A 295 -17.77 -19.19 11.21
CA VAL A 295 -18.69 -18.72 12.24
C VAL A 295 -17.89 -18.58 13.53
N VAL A 296 -17.81 -17.36 14.07
CA VAL A 296 -17.05 -17.13 15.30
C VAL A 296 -17.74 -17.80 16.49
N SER A 297 -16.94 -18.32 17.41
CA SER A 297 -17.44 -19.09 18.56
C SER A 297 -17.50 -18.27 19.85
N VAL A 298 -18.23 -18.77 20.84
CA VAL A 298 -18.27 -18.20 22.19
C VAL A 298 -16.89 -18.27 22.87
N GLU A 299 -16.09 -19.30 22.61
CA GLU A 299 -14.73 -19.41 23.14
C GLU A 299 -13.82 -18.31 22.59
N PHE A 300 -13.90 -18.04 21.28
CA PHE A 300 -13.13 -16.96 20.65
C PHE A 300 -13.61 -15.57 21.11
N ASN A 301 -14.93 -15.37 21.31
CA ASN A 301 -15.45 -14.12 21.90
C ASN A 301 -14.80 -13.81 23.27
N LEU A 302 -14.68 -14.81 24.15
CA LEU A 302 -14.04 -14.64 25.46
C LEU A 302 -12.52 -14.41 25.33
N LEU A 303 -11.88 -15.11 24.39
CA LEU A 303 -10.44 -15.05 24.18
C LEU A 303 -9.94 -13.66 23.75
N TYR A 304 -10.75 -12.87 23.03
CA TYR A 304 -10.37 -11.54 22.55
C TYR A 304 -10.56 -10.41 23.58
N ARG A 305 -10.93 -10.71 24.84
CA ARG A 305 -11.15 -9.71 25.89
C ARG A 305 -9.84 -9.31 26.56
N TRP A 306 -9.03 -8.50 25.91
CA TRP A 306 -7.66 -8.16 26.37
C TRP A 306 -7.61 -6.97 27.32
N HIS A 307 -8.55 -6.86 28.25
CA HIS A 307 -8.71 -5.67 29.10
C HIS A 307 -7.53 -5.36 30.03
N ALA A 308 -6.65 -6.34 30.30
CA ALA A 308 -5.43 -6.10 31.07
C ALA A 308 -4.46 -5.13 30.36
N THR A 309 -4.54 -5.02 29.03
CA THR A 309 -3.55 -4.29 28.22
C THR A 309 -3.85 -2.81 28.04
N LEU A 310 -4.93 -2.29 28.65
CA LEU A 310 -5.20 -0.86 28.67
C LEU A 310 -4.00 -0.10 29.23
N SER A 311 -3.49 0.88 28.46
CA SER A 311 -2.39 1.75 28.86
C SER A 311 -2.78 2.59 30.08
N ARG A 312 -1.80 3.26 30.68
CA ARG A 312 -2.07 4.20 31.78
C ARG A 312 -3.03 5.30 31.33
N THR A 313 -2.75 5.91 30.19
CA THR A 313 -3.56 6.99 29.60
C THR A 313 -4.98 6.51 29.27
N ASP A 314 -5.14 5.32 28.69
CA ASP A 314 -6.48 4.78 28.38
C ASP A 314 -7.26 4.42 29.63
N THR A 315 -6.56 3.95 30.68
CA THR A 315 -7.17 3.67 31.99
C THR A 315 -7.71 4.97 32.62
N GLU A 316 -6.93 6.05 32.58
CA GLU A 316 -7.34 7.37 33.07
C GLU A 316 -8.52 7.93 32.26
N TRP A 317 -8.47 7.81 30.93
CA TRP A 317 -9.56 8.19 30.05
C TRP A 317 -10.85 7.41 30.36
N LEU A 318 -10.76 6.09 30.54
CA LEU A 318 -11.90 5.25 30.87
C LEU A 318 -12.51 5.64 32.22
N GLN A 319 -11.68 5.84 33.24
CA GLN A 319 -12.13 6.30 34.56
C GLN A 319 -12.84 7.65 34.48
N ASN A 320 -12.30 8.59 33.69
CA ASN A 320 -12.94 9.89 33.44
C ASN A 320 -14.30 9.74 32.76
N THR A 321 -14.37 8.90 31.72
CA THR A 321 -15.61 8.62 30.98
C THR A 321 -16.67 8.02 31.91
N PHE A 322 -16.29 7.05 32.74
CA PHE A 322 -17.19 6.45 33.73
C PHE A 322 -17.66 7.48 34.76
N ARG A 323 -16.76 8.32 35.30
CA ARG A 323 -17.14 9.38 36.24
C ARG A 323 -18.18 10.35 35.66
N GLN A 324 -18.05 10.68 34.37
CA GLN A 324 -19.01 11.54 33.67
C GLN A 324 -20.35 10.84 33.42
N LEU A 325 -20.33 9.58 32.97
CA LEU A 325 -21.54 8.81 32.67
C LEU A 325 -22.34 8.45 33.93
N PHE A 326 -21.68 8.09 35.02
CA PHE A 326 -22.29 7.58 36.25
C PHE A 326 -22.38 8.62 37.38
N LYS A 327 -22.09 9.90 37.11
CA LYS A 327 -22.26 11.04 38.04
C LYS A 327 -21.66 10.80 39.44
N SER A 328 -20.35 10.57 39.51
CA SER A 328 -19.51 10.53 40.73
C SER A 328 -19.48 9.26 41.59
N GLN A 329 -20.26 8.20 41.30
CA GLN A 329 -19.91 6.88 41.84
C GLN A 329 -18.56 6.44 41.26
N GLY A 330 -17.68 5.91 42.11
CA GLY A 330 -16.45 5.28 41.63
C GLY A 330 -16.81 4.14 40.68
N SER A 331 -16.00 3.89 39.65
CA SER A 331 -16.26 2.82 38.67
C SER A 331 -16.42 1.42 39.30
N ALA A 332 -15.91 1.24 40.52
CA ALA A 332 -16.03 0.03 41.32
C ALA A 332 -17.45 -0.23 41.87
N GLU A 333 -18.26 0.82 42.02
CA GLU A 333 -19.58 0.77 42.68
C GLU A 333 -20.73 0.55 41.69
N VAL A 334 -20.45 0.56 40.38
CA VAL A 334 -21.46 0.44 39.33
C VAL A 334 -22.01 -0.98 39.27
N THR A 335 -23.32 -1.14 39.47
CA THR A 335 -23.99 -2.44 39.32
C THR A 335 -24.21 -2.81 37.85
N THR A 336 -24.40 -4.10 37.57
CA THR A 336 -24.66 -4.57 36.19
C THR A 336 -25.94 -3.99 35.59
N GLN A 337 -26.99 -3.78 36.40
CA GLN A 337 -28.25 -3.20 35.95
C GLN A 337 -28.10 -1.72 35.58
N GLU A 338 -27.40 -0.95 36.41
CA GLU A 338 -27.10 0.47 36.14
C GLU A 338 -26.21 0.62 34.90
N PHE A 339 -25.19 -0.25 34.77
CA PHE A 339 -24.34 -0.28 33.59
C PHE A 339 -25.16 -0.46 32.31
N HIS A 340 -26.06 -1.45 32.25
CA HIS A 340 -26.92 -1.65 31.09
C HIS A 340 -27.82 -0.45 30.78
N ALA A 341 -28.42 0.16 31.80
CA ALA A 341 -29.31 1.30 31.62
C ALA A 341 -28.58 2.55 31.11
N VAL A 342 -27.41 2.86 31.68
CA VAL A 342 -26.61 4.04 31.33
C VAL A 342 -25.94 3.85 29.98
N VAL A 343 -25.31 2.71 29.71
CA VAL A 343 -24.64 2.44 28.44
C VAL A 343 -25.62 2.43 27.28
N ARG A 344 -26.82 1.86 27.43
CA ARG A 344 -27.87 1.91 26.39
C ARG A 344 -28.28 3.35 26.05
N LYS A 345 -28.30 4.25 27.04
CA LYS A 345 -28.62 5.66 26.82
C LYS A 345 -27.44 6.45 26.26
N ALA A 346 -26.22 6.17 26.72
CA ALA A 346 -24.98 6.81 26.26
C ALA A 346 -24.62 6.41 24.83
N LEU A 347 -24.91 5.17 24.43
CA LEU A 347 -24.72 4.63 23.07
C LEU A 347 -25.79 5.06 22.07
N LYS A 348 -26.67 6.02 22.40
CA LYS A 348 -27.59 6.59 21.41
C LYS A 348 -27.01 7.92 20.89
N PRO A 349 -26.08 7.89 19.92
CA PRO A 349 -25.63 9.11 19.26
C PRO A 349 -26.78 9.74 18.47
N PRO A 350 -26.62 10.97 17.94
CA PRO A 350 -27.60 11.58 17.06
C PRO A 350 -28.04 10.64 15.92
N ASP A 351 -29.27 10.76 15.44
CA ASP A 351 -29.77 9.86 14.39
C ASP A 351 -28.98 10.05 13.07
N ASP A 352 -28.54 11.28 12.78
CA ASP A 352 -27.65 11.59 11.66
C ASP A 352 -26.19 11.28 12.01
N ILE A 353 -25.68 10.21 11.40
CA ILE A 353 -24.29 9.76 11.47
C ILE A 353 -23.25 10.86 11.18
N LYS A 354 -23.57 11.84 10.32
CA LYS A 354 -22.66 12.94 9.98
C LYS A 354 -22.43 13.91 11.15
N GLN A 355 -23.27 13.82 12.18
CA GLN A 355 -23.14 14.62 13.41
C GLN A 355 -22.36 13.89 14.50
N TRP A 356 -21.98 12.62 14.29
CA TRP A 356 -21.27 11.85 15.32
C TRP A 356 -19.87 12.43 15.53
N THR A 357 -19.53 12.68 16.78
CA THR A 357 -18.21 13.16 17.20
C THR A 357 -17.63 12.23 18.25
N PHE A 358 -16.31 12.18 18.37
CA PHE A 358 -15.61 11.47 19.43
C PHE A 358 -14.53 12.36 20.02
N HIS A 359 -14.15 12.11 21.28
CA HIS A 359 -13.10 12.85 21.99
C HIS A 359 -13.28 14.39 21.99
N GLY A 360 -14.53 14.87 21.87
CA GLY A 360 -14.83 16.30 21.78
C GLY A 360 -14.32 16.99 20.51
N LEU A 361 -13.88 16.24 19.50
CA LEU A 361 -13.36 16.81 18.26
C LEU A 361 -14.51 17.43 17.44
N PRO A 362 -14.40 18.71 17.04
CA PRO A 362 -15.37 19.33 16.15
C PRO A 362 -15.16 18.86 14.71
N ARG A 363 -16.25 18.80 13.94
CA ARG A 363 -16.20 18.62 12.49
C ARG A 363 -16.10 19.97 11.78
N GLY A 364 -15.39 19.99 10.65
CA GLY A 364 -15.37 21.09 9.69
C GLY A 364 -16.67 21.21 8.92
N SER A 365 -16.82 22.29 8.15
CA SER A 365 -17.99 22.52 7.27
C SER A 365 -18.08 21.52 6.12
N ASP A 366 -16.97 20.89 5.76
CA ASP A 366 -16.88 19.78 4.80
C ASP A 366 -17.24 18.42 5.40
N GLY A 367 -17.52 18.37 6.70
CA GLY A 367 -17.83 17.16 7.46
C GLY A 367 -16.62 16.41 8.00
N ARG A 368 -15.39 16.84 7.68
CA ARG A 368 -14.14 16.16 8.10
C ARG A 368 -13.68 16.59 9.49
N PHE A 369 -12.96 15.71 10.18
CA PHE A 369 -12.12 16.09 11.31
C PHE A 369 -10.80 16.66 10.81
N LYS A 370 -10.20 17.57 11.59
CA LYS A 370 -8.89 18.13 11.25
C LYS A 370 -7.80 17.05 11.29
N ASP A 371 -6.95 17.06 10.27
CA ASP A 371 -5.86 16.09 10.13
C ASP A 371 -4.88 16.13 11.33
N GLU A 372 -4.62 17.33 11.87
CA GLU A 372 -3.75 17.51 13.04
C GLU A 372 -4.29 16.83 14.30
N ASP A 373 -5.60 16.88 14.52
CA ASP A 373 -6.24 16.26 15.69
C ASP A 373 -6.17 14.73 15.57
N LEU A 374 -6.44 14.17 14.39
CA LEU A 374 -6.33 12.74 14.13
C LEU A 374 -4.88 12.25 14.25
N ALA A 375 -3.93 12.96 13.64
CA ALA A 375 -2.51 12.63 13.71
C ALA A 375 -2.01 12.67 15.15
N LYS A 376 -2.43 13.66 15.93
CA LYS A 376 -2.08 13.77 17.35
C LYS A 376 -2.58 12.56 18.15
N LEU A 377 -3.85 12.18 17.99
CA LEU A 377 -4.42 11.01 18.69
C LEU A 377 -3.64 9.73 18.38
N LEU A 378 -3.32 9.51 17.10
CA LEU A 378 -2.59 8.32 16.66
C LEU A 378 -1.14 8.33 17.16
N GLN A 379 -0.43 9.45 17.05
CA GLN A 379 0.93 9.58 17.55
C GLN A 379 1.01 9.45 19.08
N ASP A 380 0.04 10.00 19.81
CA ASP A 380 -0.10 9.81 21.26
C ASP A 380 -0.30 8.34 21.61
N ALA A 381 -1.21 7.66 20.91
CA ALA A 381 -1.44 6.23 21.12
C ALA A 381 -0.20 5.36 20.79
N THR A 382 0.61 5.76 19.78
CA THR A 382 1.89 5.12 19.47
C THR A 382 2.93 5.32 20.59
N SER A 383 2.99 6.51 21.21
CA SER A 383 3.91 6.75 22.34
C SER A 383 3.46 6.11 23.66
N ASN A 384 2.17 5.87 23.83
CA ASN A 384 1.65 5.25 25.04
C ASN A 384 1.92 3.75 25.03
N ARG A 385 2.78 3.29 25.93
CA ARG A 385 3.05 1.87 26.15
C ARG A 385 1.84 1.17 26.75
N ALA A 386 1.41 0.07 26.12
CA ALA A 386 0.26 -0.70 26.59
C ALA A 386 0.55 -1.38 27.94
N GLY A 387 -0.49 -1.87 28.59
CA GLY A 387 -0.36 -2.76 29.76
C GLY A 387 0.08 -4.17 29.35
N ALA A 388 0.79 -4.86 30.23
CA ALA A 388 1.08 -6.28 30.06
C ALA A 388 -0.17 -7.13 30.30
N PHE A 389 -0.30 -8.25 29.58
CA PHE A 389 -1.13 -9.35 30.07
C PHE A 389 -0.57 -9.81 31.42
N LYS A 390 -1.44 -10.09 32.39
CA LYS A 390 -1.10 -10.76 33.67
C LYS A 390 -2.38 -11.04 34.47
N ALA A 391 -2.32 -12.04 35.36
CA ALA A 391 -3.22 -12.13 36.50
C ALA A 391 -3.16 -10.83 37.32
N ARG A 392 -4.30 -10.40 37.89
CA ARG A 392 -4.43 -9.09 38.56
C ARG A 392 -3.90 -7.94 37.69
N GLY A 393 -4.32 -7.91 36.43
CA GLY A 393 -3.90 -6.93 35.42
C GLY A 393 -4.99 -6.00 34.91
N ILE A 394 -6.27 -6.27 35.20
CA ILE A 394 -7.41 -5.57 34.61
C ILE A 394 -7.77 -4.33 35.45
N PRO A 395 -7.84 -3.11 34.86
CA PRO A 395 -8.21 -1.92 35.60
C PRO A 395 -9.53 -2.11 36.36
N GLU A 396 -9.59 -1.59 37.60
CA GLU A 396 -10.83 -1.60 38.40
C GLU A 396 -12.01 -0.91 37.68
N ALA A 397 -11.73 0.01 36.76
CA ALA A 397 -12.75 0.64 35.93
C ALA A 397 -13.55 -0.34 35.06
N LEU A 398 -12.98 -1.51 34.74
CA LEU A 398 -13.63 -2.56 33.96
C LEU A 398 -14.24 -3.67 34.83
N ARG A 399 -14.29 -3.51 36.16
CA ARG A 399 -14.87 -4.49 37.08
C ARG A 399 -16.25 -4.98 36.64
N VAL A 400 -17.17 -4.06 36.38
CA VAL A 400 -18.55 -4.39 35.95
C VAL A 400 -18.58 -5.14 34.61
N VAL A 401 -17.66 -4.82 33.70
CA VAL A 401 -17.53 -5.46 32.37
C VAL A 401 -17.03 -6.91 32.52
N GLU A 402 -16.03 -7.13 33.37
CA GLU A 402 -15.48 -8.46 33.64
C GLU A 402 -16.46 -9.37 34.39
N VAL A 403 -17.15 -8.83 35.40
CA VAL A 403 -18.20 -9.57 36.13
C VAL A 403 -19.32 -9.98 35.17
N LEU A 404 -19.73 -9.10 34.25
CA LEU A 404 -20.69 -9.44 33.18
C LEU A 404 -20.12 -10.51 32.24
N GLY A 405 -18.82 -10.44 31.91
CA GLY A 405 -18.16 -11.44 31.08
C GLY A 405 -18.15 -12.84 31.69
N ILE A 406 -17.85 -12.95 32.99
CA ILE A 406 -17.92 -14.23 33.72
C ILE A 406 -19.36 -14.76 33.71
N LYS A 407 -20.34 -13.92 34.04
CA LYS A 407 -21.77 -14.31 34.04
C LYS A 407 -22.23 -14.76 32.65
N GLN A 408 -21.80 -14.07 31.61
CA GLN A 408 -22.10 -14.42 30.23
C GLN A 408 -21.47 -15.76 29.82
N ALA A 409 -20.19 -15.98 30.10
CA ALA A 409 -19.51 -17.25 29.85
C ALA A 409 -20.24 -18.44 30.51
N ARG A 410 -20.64 -18.27 31.78
CA ARG A 410 -21.45 -19.26 32.51
C ARG A 410 -22.81 -19.50 31.87
N SER A 411 -23.50 -18.44 31.41
CA SER A 411 -24.80 -18.57 30.75
C SER A 411 -24.71 -19.34 29.42
N TRP A 412 -23.60 -19.19 28.70
CA TRP A 412 -23.31 -19.99 27.52
C TRP A 412 -22.85 -21.42 27.86
N GLY A 413 -22.63 -21.78 29.13
CA GLY A 413 -22.09 -23.09 29.50
C GLY A 413 -20.76 -23.38 28.80
N THR A 414 -19.84 -22.40 28.78
CA THR A 414 -18.52 -22.58 28.17
C THR A 414 -17.71 -23.66 28.89
N CYS A 415 -16.82 -24.33 28.16
CA CYS A 415 -15.94 -25.35 28.70
C CYS A 415 -14.98 -24.81 29.78
N SER A 416 -14.28 -25.71 30.49
CA SER A 416 -13.17 -25.32 31.36
C SER A 416 -11.92 -24.93 30.56
N LEU A 417 -10.94 -24.31 31.23
CA LEU A 417 -9.65 -24.00 30.61
C LEU A 417 -8.96 -25.28 30.08
N ASN A 418 -8.96 -26.37 30.84
CA ASN A 418 -8.30 -27.61 30.46
C ASN A 418 -8.99 -28.34 29.30
N GLU A 419 -10.32 -28.28 29.23
CA GLU A 419 -11.08 -28.77 28.07
C GLU A 419 -10.70 -27.99 26.80
N PHE A 420 -10.63 -26.67 26.89
CA PHE A 420 -10.21 -25.82 25.77
C PHE A 420 -8.76 -26.08 25.36
N ARG A 421 -7.83 -26.17 26.32
CA ARG A 421 -6.43 -26.50 26.06
C ARG A 421 -6.28 -27.83 25.32
N LYS A 422 -6.99 -28.86 25.77
CA LYS A 422 -7.01 -30.18 25.11
C LYS A 422 -7.53 -30.07 23.67
N PHE A 423 -8.60 -29.31 23.44
CA PHE A 423 -9.17 -29.09 22.11
C PHE A 423 -8.17 -28.46 21.13
N ILE A 424 -7.42 -27.44 21.56
CA ILE A 424 -6.40 -26.80 20.71
C ILE A 424 -5.02 -27.52 20.71
N GLY A 425 -4.97 -28.74 21.26
CA GLY A 425 -3.78 -29.60 21.25
C GLY A 425 -2.70 -29.23 22.29
N LEU A 426 -3.06 -28.49 23.33
CA LEU A 426 -2.17 -28.16 24.45
C LEU A 426 -2.30 -29.18 25.58
N LYS A 427 -1.22 -29.33 26.36
CA LYS A 427 -1.21 -30.10 27.59
C LYS A 427 -2.17 -29.47 28.61
N PRO A 428 -3.19 -30.18 29.12
CA PRO A 428 -3.97 -29.72 30.27
C PRO A 428 -3.06 -29.46 31.48
N TYR A 429 -3.37 -28.43 32.27
CA TYR A 429 -2.64 -28.14 33.50
C TYR A 429 -2.97 -29.18 34.57
N SER A 430 -1.93 -29.72 35.23
CA SER A 430 -2.08 -30.71 36.30
C SER A 430 -2.31 -30.09 37.68
N SER A 431 -2.05 -28.79 37.83
CA SER A 431 -2.24 -28.05 39.09
C SER A 431 -2.35 -26.55 38.83
N PHE A 432 -2.85 -25.80 39.82
CA PHE A 432 -2.89 -24.32 39.76
C PHE A 432 -1.51 -23.69 39.67
N THR A 433 -0.49 -24.26 40.32
CA THR A 433 0.90 -23.78 40.24
C THR A 433 1.50 -23.98 38.84
N GLU A 434 1.07 -25.00 38.08
CA GLU A 434 1.47 -25.14 36.68
C GLU A 434 0.79 -24.10 35.77
N TRP A 435 -0.46 -23.75 36.08
CA TRP A 435 -1.21 -22.71 35.35
C TRP A 435 -0.66 -21.30 35.58
N ASN A 436 -0.37 -20.98 36.84
CA ASN A 436 0.27 -19.74 37.25
C ASN A 436 1.31 -20.01 38.36
N PRO A 437 2.61 -19.75 38.14
CA PRO A 437 3.65 -20.05 39.12
C PRO A 437 3.70 -19.06 40.30
N ASP A 438 2.96 -17.95 40.24
CA ASP A 438 2.79 -17.07 41.40
C ASP A 438 1.98 -17.79 42.48
N LYS A 439 2.62 -18.02 43.64
CA LYS A 439 2.04 -18.79 44.73
C LYS A 439 0.73 -18.20 45.25
N ASP A 440 0.63 -16.87 45.34
CA ASP A 440 -0.57 -16.21 45.87
C ASP A 440 -1.74 -16.34 44.89
N ILE A 441 -1.48 -16.19 43.58
CA ILE A 441 -2.49 -16.40 42.54
C ILE A 441 -2.94 -17.87 42.49
N ALA A 442 -2.00 -18.81 42.52
CA ALA A 442 -2.29 -20.25 42.47
C ALA A 442 -3.11 -20.70 43.69
N ASP A 443 -2.72 -20.29 44.91
CA ASP A 443 -3.42 -20.65 46.14
C ASP A 443 -4.81 -20.01 46.21
N THR A 444 -4.95 -18.77 45.74
CA THR A 444 -6.25 -18.09 45.62
C THR A 444 -7.17 -18.85 44.68
N ALA A 445 -6.68 -19.22 43.49
CA ALA A 445 -7.47 -20.00 42.53
C ALA A 445 -7.81 -21.40 43.06
N ALA A 446 -6.89 -22.06 43.77
CA ALA A 446 -7.15 -23.34 44.43
C ALA A 446 -8.25 -23.22 45.49
N SER A 447 -8.27 -22.13 46.24
CA SER A 447 -9.31 -21.86 47.25
C SER A 447 -10.68 -21.58 46.61
N LEU A 448 -10.71 -20.94 45.44
CA LEU A 448 -11.94 -20.60 44.72
C LEU A 448 -12.53 -21.79 43.94
N TYR A 449 -11.69 -22.62 43.32
CA TYR A 449 -12.12 -23.66 42.37
C TYR A 449 -11.91 -25.10 42.86
N GLY A 450 -11.06 -25.30 43.88
CA GLY A 450 -10.75 -26.59 44.50
C GLY A 450 -9.88 -27.52 43.64
N ASP A 451 -10.25 -27.70 42.37
CA ASP A 451 -9.62 -28.56 41.38
C ASP A 451 -9.33 -27.75 40.11
N ILE A 452 -8.13 -27.92 39.53
CA ILE A 452 -7.70 -27.22 38.31
C ILE A 452 -8.63 -27.51 37.12
N GLU A 453 -9.26 -28.68 37.09
CA GLU A 453 -10.25 -29.04 36.08
C GLU A 453 -11.54 -28.20 36.15
N ASN A 454 -11.76 -27.52 37.28
CA ASN A 454 -12.93 -26.65 37.48
C ASN A 454 -12.67 -25.18 37.09
N LEU A 455 -11.43 -24.83 36.72
CA LEU A 455 -11.08 -23.47 36.34
C LEU A 455 -11.82 -23.06 35.05
N GLU A 456 -12.64 -22.02 35.15
CA GLU A 456 -13.46 -21.51 34.04
C GLU A 456 -12.61 -20.96 32.91
N LEU A 457 -13.09 -21.06 31.65
CA LEU A 457 -12.34 -20.58 30.48
C LEU A 457 -11.97 -19.11 30.56
N HIS A 458 -12.94 -18.20 30.79
CA HIS A 458 -12.68 -16.75 30.82
C HIS A 458 -11.60 -16.39 31.85
N VAL A 459 -11.79 -16.82 33.09
CA VAL A 459 -10.87 -16.53 34.22
C VAL A 459 -9.50 -17.18 33.98
N GLY A 460 -9.51 -18.43 33.53
CA GLY A 460 -8.31 -19.19 33.23
C GLY A 460 -7.45 -18.55 32.14
N LEU A 461 -8.07 -17.96 31.11
CA LEU A 461 -7.37 -17.22 30.05
C LEU A 461 -6.78 -15.91 30.56
N GLN A 462 -7.54 -15.12 31.34
CA GLN A 462 -7.11 -13.80 31.80
C GLN A 462 -5.99 -13.83 32.84
N ALA A 463 -5.93 -14.89 33.66
CA ALA A 463 -4.94 -15.04 34.73
C ALA A 463 -3.88 -16.12 34.47
N GLU A 464 -3.81 -16.69 33.27
CA GLU A 464 -2.73 -17.61 32.86
C GLU A 464 -1.36 -16.93 32.91
N GLN A 465 -0.31 -17.67 33.28
CA GLN A 465 1.06 -17.18 33.17
C GLN A 465 1.37 -16.75 31.73
N THR A 466 1.90 -15.54 31.60
CA THR A 466 2.18 -14.93 30.31
C THR A 466 3.54 -15.33 29.75
N LYS A 467 3.65 -15.29 28.42
CA LYS A 467 4.90 -15.51 27.72
C LYS A 467 5.83 -14.31 27.89
N GLU A 468 7.11 -14.58 28.08
CA GLU A 468 8.15 -13.55 27.98
C GLU A 468 8.42 -13.18 26.52
N PRO A 469 8.86 -11.94 26.24
CA PRO A 469 9.17 -11.51 24.89
C PRO A 469 10.34 -12.32 24.31
N GLY A 470 10.19 -12.75 23.06
CA GLY A 470 11.21 -13.50 22.32
C GLY A 470 10.78 -13.75 20.88
N PRO A 471 11.55 -14.53 20.11
CA PRO A 471 11.22 -14.85 18.73
C PRO A 471 9.82 -15.48 18.61
N GLY A 472 8.95 -14.91 17.79
CA GLY A 472 7.56 -15.37 17.64
C GLY A 472 6.63 -14.98 18.80
N ALA A 473 7.11 -14.19 19.76
CA ALA A 473 6.36 -13.72 20.93
C ALA A 473 6.51 -12.19 21.08
N GLY A 474 5.70 -11.44 20.32
CA GLY A 474 5.58 -9.99 20.41
C GLY A 474 4.45 -9.54 21.34
N LEU A 475 3.25 -10.12 21.21
CA LEU A 475 2.06 -9.80 22.03
C LEU A 475 2.15 -10.29 23.48
N CYS A 476 2.95 -11.33 23.75
CA CYS A 476 3.20 -11.83 25.09
C CYS A 476 1.95 -12.17 25.96
N PRO A 477 0.86 -12.78 25.44
CA PRO A 477 -0.26 -13.22 26.29
C PRO A 477 0.06 -14.57 26.96
N GLY A 478 -0.92 -15.14 27.69
CA GLY A 478 -0.89 -16.54 28.12
C GLY A 478 -0.73 -17.52 26.95
N TYR A 479 -0.16 -18.71 27.20
CA TYR A 479 0.14 -19.67 26.13
C TYR A 479 -1.14 -20.15 25.41
N THR A 480 -2.24 -20.32 26.14
CA THR A 480 -3.53 -20.72 25.58
C THR A 480 -4.04 -19.67 24.60
N ILE A 481 -4.05 -18.39 25.01
CA ILE A 481 -4.41 -17.24 24.16
C ILE A 481 -3.50 -17.19 22.93
N SER A 482 -2.17 -17.27 23.11
CA SER A 482 -1.19 -17.20 22.03
C SER A 482 -1.43 -18.26 20.95
N ARG A 483 -1.70 -19.52 21.34
CA ARG A 483 -1.91 -20.62 20.40
C ARG A 483 -3.23 -20.49 19.65
N ALA A 484 -4.30 -20.11 20.36
CA ALA A 484 -5.65 -20.06 19.81
C ALA A 484 -5.88 -18.85 18.89
N ILE A 485 -5.33 -17.66 19.20
CA ILE A 485 -5.41 -16.50 18.29
C ILE A 485 -4.81 -16.83 16.93
N LEU A 486 -3.65 -17.50 16.90
CA LEU A 486 -3.02 -17.87 15.62
C LEU A 486 -3.87 -18.86 14.82
N ALA A 487 -4.56 -19.79 15.48
CA ALA A 487 -5.48 -20.71 14.82
C ALA A 487 -6.70 -19.95 14.24
N ASP A 488 -7.26 -19.05 15.02
CA ASP A 488 -8.42 -18.23 14.63
C ASP A 488 -8.11 -17.28 13.48
N ALA A 489 -6.97 -16.57 13.55
CA ALA A 489 -6.51 -15.69 12.48
C ALA A 489 -6.38 -16.45 11.15
N VAL A 490 -5.91 -17.70 11.17
CA VAL A 490 -5.88 -18.56 9.97
C VAL A 490 -7.30 -18.92 9.52
N CYS A 491 -8.20 -19.31 10.43
CA CYS A 491 -9.57 -19.71 10.08
C CYS A 491 -10.39 -18.55 9.51
N LEU A 492 -10.38 -17.38 10.16
CA LEU A 492 -11.07 -16.16 9.74
C LEU A 492 -10.68 -15.73 8.33
N THR A 493 -9.39 -15.74 8.04
CA THR A 493 -8.86 -15.23 6.78
C THR A 493 -8.94 -16.25 5.65
N ARG A 494 -8.63 -17.52 5.93
CA ARG A 494 -8.66 -18.59 4.95
C ARG A 494 -10.08 -19.05 4.61
N GLY A 495 -11.02 -18.92 5.54
CA GLY A 495 -12.43 -19.24 5.35
C GLY A 495 -13.18 -18.21 4.49
N ASP A 496 -12.68 -16.99 4.34
CA ASP A 496 -13.33 -15.95 3.54
C ASP A 496 -12.97 -16.07 2.05
N ARG A 497 -13.97 -16.31 1.19
CA ARG A 497 -13.77 -16.41 -0.26
C ARG A 497 -13.25 -15.12 -0.88
N PHE A 498 -13.67 -13.97 -0.37
CA PHE A 498 -13.28 -12.65 -0.88
C PHE A 498 -11.85 -12.27 -0.49
N LEU A 499 -11.20 -13.02 0.39
CA LEU A 499 -9.77 -12.89 0.71
C LEU A 499 -8.92 -13.98 0.03
N THR A 500 -9.56 -14.97 -0.59
CA THR A 500 -8.89 -16.15 -1.13
C THR A 500 -9.20 -16.35 -2.61
N VAL A 501 -10.28 -17.07 -2.93
CA VAL A 501 -10.60 -17.51 -4.30
C VAL A 501 -11.22 -16.39 -5.16
N ASP A 502 -11.88 -15.41 -4.54
CA ASP A 502 -12.48 -14.25 -5.20
C ASP A 502 -11.65 -12.97 -5.08
N PHE A 503 -10.47 -13.05 -4.43
CA PHE A 503 -9.51 -11.95 -4.36
C PHE A 503 -8.72 -11.86 -5.68
N THR A 504 -9.38 -11.34 -6.73
CA THR A 504 -8.84 -11.32 -8.09
C THR A 504 -8.82 -9.91 -8.68
N PRO A 505 -7.91 -9.60 -9.63
CA PRO A 505 -7.94 -8.33 -10.36
C PRO A 505 -9.28 -8.06 -11.06
N PHE A 506 -10.02 -9.09 -11.48
CA PHE A 506 -11.32 -8.89 -12.11
C PHE A 506 -12.37 -8.34 -11.13
N ASN A 507 -12.41 -8.87 -9.90
CA ASN A 507 -13.34 -8.40 -8.87
C ASN A 507 -12.92 -7.04 -8.28
N LEU A 508 -11.61 -6.86 -8.02
CA LEU A 508 -11.07 -5.68 -7.36
C LEU A 508 -10.70 -4.52 -8.29
N THR A 509 -10.72 -4.71 -9.62
CA THR A 509 -9.94 -3.94 -10.63
C THR A 509 -8.43 -4.24 -10.56
N ALA A 510 -7.69 -4.05 -11.66
CA ALA A 510 -6.24 -4.24 -11.65
C ALA A 510 -5.56 -3.24 -10.70
N PHE A 511 -6.04 -2.00 -10.67
CA PHE A 511 -5.59 -0.99 -9.71
C PHE A 511 -5.86 -1.41 -8.27
N GLY A 512 -7.10 -1.79 -7.94
CA GLY A 512 -7.49 -2.14 -6.58
C GLY A 512 -6.71 -3.36 -6.06
N TYR A 513 -6.49 -4.36 -6.92
CA TYR A 513 -5.65 -5.51 -6.57
C TYR A 513 -4.21 -5.10 -6.26
N GLN A 514 -3.61 -4.21 -7.07
CA GLN A 514 -2.26 -3.68 -6.81
C GLN A 514 -2.22 -2.79 -5.57
N ASP A 515 -3.28 -2.03 -5.28
CA ASP A 515 -3.33 -1.15 -4.12
C ASP A 515 -3.33 -1.92 -2.78
N CYS A 516 -3.87 -3.14 -2.79
CA CYS A 516 -3.80 -4.09 -1.67
C CYS A 516 -2.43 -4.78 -1.53
N GLN A 517 -1.49 -4.63 -2.46
CA GLN A 517 -0.16 -5.20 -2.28
C GLN A 517 0.71 -4.25 -1.45
N PHE A 518 1.31 -4.75 -0.37
CA PHE A 518 2.30 -3.97 0.37
C PHE A 518 3.69 -4.06 -0.26
N ASP A 519 4.44 -2.96 -0.16
CA ASP A 519 5.83 -2.90 -0.56
C ASP A 519 6.71 -3.46 0.58
N LYS A 520 7.56 -4.44 0.26
CA LYS A 520 8.47 -5.05 1.24
C LYS A 520 9.71 -4.19 1.50
N GLU A 521 9.91 -3.16 0.68
CA GLU A 521 11.06 -2.27 0.69
C GLU A 521 10.69 -0.84 1.12
N ASP A 522 9.58 -0.66 1.85
CA ASP A 522 9.12 0.66 2.31
C ASP A 522 9.71 1.12 3.65
N GLY A 523 10.48 0.26 4.33
CA GLY A 523 11.08 0.55 5.65
C GLY A 523 10.21 0.17 6.85
N SER A 524 8.98 -0.30 6.66
CA SER A 524 8.11 -0.74 7.76
C SER A 524 8.32 -2.20 8.17
N TYR A 525 9.15 -2.94 7.42
CA TYR A 525 9.25 -4.39 7.44
C TYR A 525 7.96 -5.10 7.00
N GLY A 526 7.01 -4.41 6.35
CA GLY A 526 5.83 -4.97 5.68
C GLY A 526 4.52 -4.66 6.39
N GLY A 527 3.44 -4.52 5.62
CA GLY A 527 2.14 -4.05 6.09
C GLY A 527 1.62 -2.88 5.23
N LEU A 528 0.42 -2.41 5.53
CA LEU A 528 -0.21 -1.29 4.80
C LEU A 528 -0.58 -0.11 5.70
N LEU A 529 -0.35 -0.20 7.02
CA LEU A 529 -0.68 0.89 7.94
C LEU A 529 0.17 2.14 7.68
N THR A 530 1.47 1.96 7.42
CA THR A 530 2.38 3.04 6.99
C THR A 530 1.84 3.80 5.79
N LYS A 531 1.43 3.07 4.74
CA LYS A 531 0.84 3.64 3.53
C LYS A 531 -0.49 4.34 3.80
N LEU A 532 -1.31 3.82 4.72
CA LEU A 532 -2.58 4.46 5.12
C LEU A 532 -2.31 5.81 5.80
N LEU A 533 -1.37 5.86 6.73
CA LEU A 533 -0.98 7.08 7.46
C LEU A 533 -0.44 8.14 6.50
N PHE A 534 0.49 7.79 5.61
CA PHE A 534 1.01 8.73 4.61
C PHE A 534 -0.05 9.19 3.59
N ARG A 535 -0.98 8.31 3.19
CA ARG A 535 -2.05 8.66 2.26
C ARG A 535 -3.06 9.63 2.86
N THR A 536 -3.42 9.44 4.13
CA THR A 536 -4.55 10.14 4.75
C THR A 536 -4.15 11.30 5.64
N LEU A 537 -2.86 11.35 6.04
CA LEU A 537 -2.25 12.40 6.88
C LEU A 537 -0.83 12.76 6.36
N PRO A 538 -0.65 13.08 5.06
CA PRO A 538 0.67 13.21 4.41
C PRO A 538 1.57 14.28 5.03
N ASP A 539 0.99 15.34 5.59
CA ASP A 539 1.74 16.48 6.12
C ASP A 539 2.13 16.32 7.60
N HIS A 540 1.66 15.26 8.27
CA HIS A 540 1.86 15.03 9.71
C HIS A 540 2.91 13.95 10.03
N TYR A 541 3.45 13.29 9.01
CA TYR A 541 4.50 12.29 9.16
C TYR A 541 5.63 12.59 8.19
N THR A 542 6.86 12.72 8.70
CA THR A 542 8.03 12.76 7.83
C THR A 542 8.20 11.40 7.14
N PRO A 543 8.78 11.32 5.91
CA PRO A 543 8.90 10.04 5.21
C PRO A 543 9.70 8.95 5.95
N ARG A 544 10.50 9.34 6.95
CA ARG A 544 11.31 8.43 7.78
C ARG A 544 10.76 8.27 9.21
N SER A 545 9.56 8.78 9.49
CA SER A 545 8.97 8.81 10.83
C SER A 545 8.70 7.40 11.38
N THR A 546 9.23 7.09 12.56
CA THR A 546 8.91 5.83 13.25
C THR A 546 7.44 5.74 13.69
N TYR A 547 6.76 6.88 13.83
CA TYR A 547 5.33 6.91 14.11
C TYR A 547 4.47 6.45 12.92
N ALA A 548 5.01 6.54 11.71
CA ALA A 548 4.36 6.00 10.51
C ALA A 548 4.80 4.55 10.24
N HIS A 549 6.09 4.25 10.37
CA HIS A 549 6.66 2.94 10.03
C HIS A 549 6.42 1.86 11.11
N PHE A 550 6.41 2.24 12.39
CA PHE A 550 6.25 1.31 13.53
C PHE A 550 5.13 1.73 14.49
N PRO A 551 3.91 2.00 14.00
CA PRO A 551 2.83 2.60 14.79
C PRO A 551 2.39 1.75 16.00
N PHE A 552 2.58 0.43 15.91
CA PHE A 552 2.23 -0.54 16.96
C PHE A 552 3.32 -0.78 18.01
N LEU A 553 4.47 -0.13 17.89
CA LEU A 553 5.56 -0.22 18.85
C LEU A 553 5.82 1.16 19.45
N ASP A 554 6.02 1.21 20.77
CA ASP A 554 6.48 2.42 21.44
C ASP A 554 7.86 2.83 20.89
N PRO A 555 8.00 4.01 20.26
CA PRO A 555 9.25 4.45 19.66
C PRO A 555 10.42 4.54 20.65
N THR A 556 10.15 4.87 21.93
CA THR A 556 11.20 4.99 22.95
C THR A 556 11.87 3.64 23.19
N PHE A 557 11.06 2.61 23.38
CA PHE A 557 11.56 1.25 23.54
C PHE A 557 12.19 0.71 22.28
N MET A 558 11.54 0.93 21.13
CA MET A 558 12.04 0.40 19.87
C MET A 558 13.44 0.95 19.56
N LYS A 559 13.70 2.21 19.92
CA LYS A 559 15.03 2.83 19.83
C LYS A 559 16.07 2.19 20.75
N SER A 560 15.66 1.74 21.93
CA SER A 560 16.55 1.09 22.91
C SER A 560 16.72 -0.42 22.70
N HIS A 561 15.92 -1.03 21.84
CA HIS A 561 15.89 -2.48 21.67
C HIS A 561 17.03 -2.95 20.75
N SER A 562 17.74 -4.01 21.14
CA SER A 562 18.93 -4.54 20.46
C SER A 562 18.63 -5.39 19.22
N GLY A 563 17.36 -5.56 18.84
CA GLY A 563 16.94 -6.42 17.73
C GLY A 563 17.24 -5.88 16.34
N ILE A 564 17.50 -4.58 16.19
CA ILE A 564 17.85 -3.94 14.91
C ILE A 564 19.23 -3.30 15.01
N ALA A 565 20.05 -3.49 13.98
CA ALA A 565 21.39 -2.94 13.92
C ALA A 565 21.40 -1.39 13.98
N PRO A 566 22.32 -0.75 14.72
CA PRO A 566 22.35 0.71 14.90
C PRO A 566 22.36 1.52 13.59
N GLU A 567 23.05 1.03 12.57
CA GLU A 567 23.12 1.65 11.24
C GLU A 567 21.77 1.64 10.50
N VAL A 568 20.91 0.67 10.80
CA VAL A 568 19.54 0.61 10.28
C VAL A 568 18.64 1.56 11.05
N LEU A 569 18.77 1.59 12.39
CA LEU A 569 18.03 2.54 13.25
C LEU A 569 18.34 4.01 12.88
N ALA A 570 19.56 4.30 12.43
CA ALA A 570 19.99 5.64 11.99
C ALA A 570 19.27 6.14 10.72
N LYS A 571 18.62 5.24 9.97
CA LYS A 571 17.83 5.64 8.80
C LYS A 571 16.49 6.26 9.20
N TYR A 572 15.96 5.95 10.39
CA TYR A 572 14.67 6.44 10.84
C TYR A 572 14.75 7.78 11.58
N ASP A 573 13.63 8.49 11.58
CA ASP A 573 13.38 9.70 12.33
C ASP A 573 12.47 9.39 13.53
N TRP A 574 13.03 9.54 14.72
CA TRP A 574 12.42 9.14 15.99
C TRP A 574 11.57 10.24 16.64
N ASN A 575 11.60 11.44 16.07
CA ASN A 575 10.94 12.60 16.63
C ASN A 575 9.59 12.84 15.96
N ARG A 576 8.69 13.48 16.70
CA ARG A 576 7.50 14.10 16.12
C ARG A 576 7.88 15.44 15.51
N HIS A 577 7.22 15.80 14.42
CA HIS A 577 7.41 17.08 13.74
C HIS A 577 6.09 17.82 13.65
N PRO A 578 6.10 19.16 13.67
CA PRO A 578 4.90 19.92 13.34
C PRO A 578 4.45 19.61 11.92
N ALA A 579 3.16 19.82 11.65
CA ALA A 579 2.61 19.63 10.33
C ALA A 579 3.35 20.51 9.30
N THR A 580 3.67 19.95 8.14
CA THR A 580 4.25 20.73 7.04
C THR A 580 3.14 21.58 6.42
N THR A 581 3.29 22.91 6.42
CA THR A 581 2.35 23.78 5.71
C THR A 581 2.59 23.67 4.20
N THR A 582 1.55 23.28 3.47
CA THR A 582 1.56 23.13 2.02
C THR A 582 0.58 24.10 1.36
N VAL A 583 0.94 24.61 0.17
CA VAL A 583 0.08 25.50 -0.63
C VAL A 583 0.15 25.09 -2.10
N ALA A 584 -1.01 25.01 -2.76
CA ALA A 584 -1.11 24.78 -4.20
C ALA A 584 -1.17 26.11 -4.97
N VAL A 585 -0.46 26.19 -6.10
CA VAL A 585 -0.41 27.36 -6.99
C VAL A 585 -0.66 26.91 -8.43
N ASN A 586 -1.65 27.53 -9.07
CA ASN A 586 -2.17 27.07 -10.36
C ASN A 586 -2.13 28.15 -11.46
N ALA A 587 -1.97 29.43 -11.12
CA ALA A 587 -1.94 30.53 -12.09
C ALA A 587 -0.61 30.60 -12.85
N TYR A 588 -0.66 30.87 -14.15
CA TYR A 588 0.52 30.86 -15.04
C TYR A 588 1.70 31.70 -14.53
N ASP A 589 1.47 32.97 -14.17
CA ASP A 589 2.54 33.88 -13.74
C ASP A 589 3.13 33.48 -12.37
N ASP A 590 2.29 33.00 -11.45
CA ASP A 590 2.73 32.53 -10.14
C ASP A 590 3.56 31.24 -10.27
N VAL A 591 3.10 30.28 -11.07
CA VAL A 591 3.85 29.04 -11.34
C VAL A 591 5.19 29.36 -11.99
N LYS A 592 5.23 30.31 -12.93
CA LYS A 592 6.48 30.77 -13.54
C LYS A 592 7.43 31.41 -12.50
N ALA A 593 6.90 32.20 -11.57
CA ALA A 593 7.68 32.77 -10.48
C ALA A 593 8.23 31.68 -9.53
N ILE A 594 7.42 30.67 -9.20
CA ILE A 594 7.84 29.51 -8.39
C ILE A 594 8.93 28.70 -9.10
N LEU A 595 8.82 28.48 -10.41
CA LEU A 595 9.85 27.79 -11.20
C LEU A 595 11.19 28.52 -11.22
N GLY A 596 11.19 29.85 -11.03
CA GLY A 596 12.41 30.64 -10.87
C GLY A 596 13.13 30.43 -9.53
N ILE A 597 12.50 29.77 -8.55
CA ILE A 597 13.12 29.41 -7.28
C ILE A 597 13.96 28.14 -7.48
N PRO A 598 15.24 28.13 -7.05
CA PRO A 598 16.06 26.93 -7.10
C PRO A 598 15.42 25.75 -6.37
N ASN A 599 15.49 24.57 -6.99
CA ASN A 599 14.93 23.35 -6.42
C ASN A 599 15.91 22.71 -5.42
N PHE A 600 16.01 23.30 -4.23
CA PHE A 600 16.90 22.82 -3.17
C PHE A 600 16.55 21.40 -2.67
N GLU A 601 15.27 20.99 -2.73
CA GLU A 601 14.86 19.64 -2.30
C GLU A 601 15.46 18.56 -3.22
N SER A 602 15.30 18.71 -4.54
CA SER A 602 15.87 17.75 -5.51
C SER A 602 17.39 17.75 -5.47
N GLU A 603 18.04 18.90 -5.32
CA GLU A 603 19.51 18.97 -5.23
C GLU A 603 20.03 18.34 -3.94
N LYS A 604 19.36 18.56 -2.80
CA LYS A 604 19.69 17.89 -1.53
C LYS A 604 19.56 16.37 -1.66
N ARG A 605 18.46 15.86 -2.22
CA ARG A 605 18.26 14.42 -2.46
C ARG A 605 19.37 13.85 -3.34
N LEU A 606 19.76 14.56 -4.41
CA LEU A 606 20.83 14.14 -5.29
C LEU A 606 22.19 14.12 -4.59
N GLN A 607 22.49 15.10 -3.74
CA GLN A 607 23.70 15.12 -2.91
C GLN A 607 23.73 13.96 -1.91
N GLU A 608 22.60 13.65 -1.26
CA GLU A 608 22.46 12.50 -0.36
C GLU A 608 22.72 11.17 -1.08
N LEU A 609 22.17 11.00 -2.30
CA LEU A 609 22.41 9.81 -3.12
C LEU A 609 23.90 9.64 -3.48
N MET A 610 24.61 10.75 -3.70
CA MET A 610 26.00 10.76 -4.15
C MET A 610 27.01 11.05 -3.02
N THR A 611 26.60 10.88 -1.75
CA THR A 611 27.39 11.25 -0.56
C THR A 611 28.89 10.97 -0.72
N GLY A 612 29.72 12.00 -0.47
CA GLY A 612 31.18 11.92 -0.56
C GLY A 612 31.77 12.23 -1.94
N HIS A 613 30.96 12.61 -2.93
CA HIS A 613 31.44 12.92 -4.29
C HIS A 613 31.04 14.34 -4.72
N ALA A 614 31.98 15.07 -5.32
CA ALA A 614 31.77 16.42 -5.87
C ALA A 614 31.71 16.36 -7.41
N PRO A 615 30.51 16.35 -8.03
CA PRO A 615 30.39 16.25 -9.48
C PRO A 615 30.66 17.58 -10.19
N ASN A 616 31.16 17.49 -11.43
CA ASN A 616 31.30 18.59 -12.39
C ASN A 616 30.36 18.38 -13.59
N ARG A 617 29.11 18.82 -13.46
CA ARG A 617 28.11 18.73 -14.54
C ARG A 617 28.51 19.49 -15.81
N THR A 618 29.09 20.68 -15.64
CA THR A 618 29.48 21.56 -16.75
C THR A 618 30.47 20.89 -17.70
N LEU A 619 31.40 20.09 -17.17
CA LEU A 619 32.33 19.33 -17.99
C LEU A 619 31.57 18.34 -18.89
N ILE A 620 30.70 17.52 -18.32
CA ILE A 620 29.95 16.50 -19.07
C ILE A 620 29.04 17.17 -20.10
N SER A 621 28.32 18.22 -19.68
CA SER A 621 27.43 19.03 -20.53
C SER A 621 28.14 19.47 -21.82
N LYS A 622 29.35 20.04 -21.72
CA LYS A 622 30.16 20.47 -22.88
C LYS A 622 30.39 19.36 -23.93
N TYR A 623 30.59 18.12 -23.50
CA TYR A 623 30.89 17.00 -24.42
C TYR A 623 29.63 16.33 -24.97
N ILE A 624 28.54 16.30 -24.20
CA ILE A 624 27.28 15.73 -24.67
C ILE A 624 26.54 16.68 -25.62
N THR A 625 26.79 17.99 -25.56
CA THR A 625 26.24 18.97 -26.51
C THR A 625 27.07 19.13 -27.78
N ALA A 626 28.15 18.34 -27.94
CA ALA A 626 28.96 18.36 -29.16
C ALA A 626 28.19 17.75 -30.35
N ASP A 627 28.60 18.13 -31.57
CA ASP A 627 27.97 17.66 -32.80
C ASP A 627 28.07 16.13 -32.96
N GLY A 628 27.02 15.51 -33.52
CA GLY A 628 27.01 14.10 -33.94
C GLY A 628 25.96 13.21 -33.24
N TRP A 629 25.48 13.59 -32.06
CA TRP A 629 24.50 12.77 -31.32
C TRP A 629 23.13 12.69 -32.01
N SER A 630 22.71 13.74 -32.71
CA SER A 630 21.45 13.75 -33.47
C SER A 630 21.39 12.64 -34.53
N SER A 631 22.52 12.34 -35.18
CA SER A 631 22.65 11.21 -36.12
C SER A 631 22.58 9.85 -35.42
N TYR A 632 23.18 9.72 -34.24
CA TYR A 632 23.09 8.49 -33.43
C TYR A 632 21.64 8.19 -33.05
N PHE A 633 20.91 9.19 -32.54
CA PHE A 633 19.52 9.01 -32.12
C PHE A 633 18.61 8.69 -33.31
N ALA A 634 18.81 9.33 -34.47
CA ALA A 634 18.10 8.98 -35.70
C ALA A 634 18.30 7.50 -36.07
N LEU A 635 19.55 7.08 -36.22
CA LEU A 635 19.90 5.72 -36.63
C LEU A 635 19.40 4.67 -35.63
N THR A 636 19.55 4.94 -34.33
CA THR A 636 19.11 4.03 -33.27
C THR A 636 17.59 3.92 -33.24
N THR A 637 16.87 5.02 -33.44
CA THR A 637 15.40 5.03 -33.54
C THR A 637 14.93 4.15 -34.71
N ALA A 638 15.48 4.37 -35.91
CA ALA A 638 15.14 3.58 -37.10
C ALA A 638 15.43 2.08 -36.91
N ASN A 639 16.59 1.76 -36.32
CA ASN A 639 16.99 0.37 -36.04
C ASN A 639 16.08 -0.32 -35.03
N LEU A 640 15.70 0.38 -33.95
CA LEU A 640 14.78 -0.14 -32.95
C LEU A 640 13.40 -0.38 -33.56
N ILE A 641 12.87 0.57 -34.35
CA ILE A 641 11.61 0.41 -35.07
C ILE A 641 11.65 -0.84 -35.94
N LYS A 642 12.69 -1.00 -36.76
CA LYS A 642 12.86 -2.17 -37.63
C LYS A 642 12.92 -3.48 -36.86
N LYS A 643 13.67 -3.52 -35.75
CA LYS A 643 13.91 -4.74 -34.97
C LYS A 643 12.70 -5.15 -34.12
N LYS A 644 11.94 -4.18 -33.62
CA LYS A 644 10.86 -4.40 -32.64
C LYS A 644 9.47 -4.48 -33.28
N SER A 645 9.34 -4.08 -34.54
CA SER A 645 8.12 -4.23 -35.30
C SER A 645 7.76 -5.69 -35.55
N PHE A 646 6.51 -6.08 -35.29
CA PHE A 646 5.98 -7.42 -35.51
C PHE A 646 4.72 -7.42 -36.40
N GLY A 647 4.39 -8.55 -37.03
CA GLY A 647 3.30 -8.68 -38.01
C GLY A 647 3.80 -8.89 -39.45
N GLN A 648 2.90 -9.17 -40.40
CA GLN A 648 3.26 -9.42 -41.81
C GLN A 648 3.05 -8.19 -42.71
N LYS A 649 1.82 -7.98 -43.21
CA LYS A 649 1.46 -6.87 -44.13
C LYS A 649 1.41 -5.51 -43.44
N GLN A 650 0.92 -5.50 -42.22
CA GLN A 650 0.91 -4.35 -41.31
C GLN A 650 1.79 -4.70 -40.13
N LYS A 651 2.65 -3.77 -39.77
CA LYS A 651 3.58 -3.92 -38.65
C LYS A 651 3.01 -3.15 -37.46
N ASN A 652 3.06 -3.76 -36.28
CA ASN A 652 2.74 -3.13 -35.02
C ASN A 652 4.02 -2.98 -34.20
N ILE A 653 4.09 -1.92 -33.41
CA ILE A 653 5.20 -1.68 -32.49
C ILE A 653 4.70 -0.87 -31.31
N ASP A 654 5.19 -1.22 -30.12
CA ASP A 654 5.05 -0.36 -28.94
C ASP A 654 6.13 0.73 -29.01
N ILE A 655 5.78 1.89 -29.55
CA ILE A 655 6.76 2.94 -29.83
C ILE A 655 7.35 3.53 -28.54
N VAL A 656 6.60 3.50 -27.44
CA VAL A 656 7.07 4.02 -26.15
C VAL A 656 7.97 3.01 -25.47
N ARG A 657 7.48 1.80 -25.21
CA ARG A 657 8.22 0.79 -24.46
C ARG A 657 9.48 0.31 -25.20
N ASP A 658 9.35 0.01 -26.49
CA ASP A 658 10.38 -0.69 -27.26
C ASP A 658 11.33 0.25 -28.02
N VAL A 659 11.01 1.55 -28.12
CA VAL A 659 11.82 2.56 -28.81
C VAL A 659 12.14 3.73 -27.90
N ILE A 660 11.16 4.59 -27.58
CA ILE A 660 11.40 5.88 -26.91
C ILE A 660 12.07 5.70 -25.53
N ASN A 661 11.55 4.82 -24.68
CA ASN A 661 12.07 4.59 -23.32
C ASN A 661 13.50 4.02 -23.31
N VAL A 662 13.85 3.20 -24.31
CA VAL A 662 15.17 2.54 -24.37
C VAL A 662 16.24 3.38 -25.10
N LEU A 663 15.86 4.42 -25.86
CA LEU A 663 16.78 5.30 -26.58
C LEU A 663 17.83 5.96 -25.67
N PRO A 664 17.45 6.74 -24.62
CA PRO A 664 18.43 7.40 -23.78
C PRO A 664 19.28 6.40 -23.00
N VAL A 665 18.72 5.25 -22.62
CA VAL A 665 19.46 4.18 -21.94
C VAL A 665 20.56 3.62 -22.82
N LYS A 666 20.25 3.29 -24.08
CA LYS A 666 21.26 2.77 -25.01
C LYS A 666 22.39 3.74 -25.23
N TRP A 667 22.08 5.03 -25.36
CA TRP A 667 23.07 6.08 -25.47
C TRP A 667 23.97 6.15 -24.23
N ILE A 668 23.37 6.29 -23.04
CA ILE A 668 24.09 6.37 -21.78
C ILE A 668 24.97 5.13 -21.59
N CYS A 669 24.43 3.93 -21.75
CA CYS A 669 25.15 2.69 -21.48
C CYS A 669 26.25 2.39 -22.51
N GLN A 670 25.95 2.52 -23.81
CA GLN A 670 26.84 2.03 -24.88
C GLN A 670 27.81 3.10 -25.40
N GLU A 671 27.44 4.38 -25.34
CA GLU A 671 28.22 5.46 -25.93
C GLU A 671 28.97 6.28 -24.88
N LEU A 672 28.48 6.36 -23.64
CA LEU A 672 29.03 7.27 -22.63
C LEU A 672 29.63 6.56 -21.41
N ALA A 673 28.87 5.69 -20.75
CA ALA A 673 29.20 5.13 -19.44
C ALA A 673 29.91 3.76 -19.52
N GLY A 674 29.76 3.04 -20.64
CA GLY A 674 30.34 1.70 -20.81
C GLY A 674 29.67 0.67 -19.89
N LEU A 675 28.35 0.75 -19.74
CA LEU A 675 27.57 -0.21 -18.95
C LEU A 675 27.13 -1.38 -19.85
N PRO A 676 27.32 -2.65 -19.41
CA PRO A 676 26.95 -3.80 -20.21
C PRO A 676 25.42 -3.89 -20.36
N LEU A 677 24.95 -4.02 -21.61
CA LEU A 677 23.56 -4.32 -21.93
C LEU A 677 23.43 -5.79 -22.32
N ALA A 678 22.70 -6.55 -21.52
CA ALA A 678 22.48 -7.97 -21.79
C ALA A 678 21.22 -8.22 -22.65
N SER A 679 21.19 -9.34 -23.37
CA SER A 679 19.97 -9.84 -24.03
C SER A 679 18.98 -10.44 -23.04
N THR A 680 19.49 -11.02 -21.95
CA THR A 680 18.76 -11.59 -20.82
C THR A 680 19.44 -11.12 -19.54
N SER A 681 18.68 -10.77 -18.50
CA SER A 681 19.25 -10.24 -17.27
C SER A 681 19.95 -11.30 -16.42
N SER A 682 20.99 -10.88 -15.72
CA SER A 682 21.60 -11.58 -14.59
C SER A 682 21.74 -10.61 -13.42
N ASP A 683 22.20 -11.08 -12.25
CA ASP A 683 22.35 -10.23 -11.06
C ASP A 683 23.22 -8.98 -11.30
N ASP A 684 24.18 -9.07 -12.23
CA ASP A 684 25.18 -8.04 -12.50
C ASP A 684 25.03 -7.33 -13.87
N THR A 685 24.06 -7.76 -14.70
CA THR A 685 23.82 -7.18 -16.03
C THR A 685 22.33 -7.01 -16.32
N PHE A 686 21.96 -5.85 -16.86
CA PHE A 686 20.57 -5.48 -17.08
C PHE A 686 20.26 -5.31 -18.57
N THR A 687 19.02 -5.59 -18.93
CA THR A 687 18.46 -5.22 -20.24
C THR A 687 18.24 -3.71 -20.32
N ALA A 688 18.04 -3.18 -21.53
CA ALA A 688 17.74 -1.74 -21.70
C ALA A 688 16.45 -1.30 -20.97
N SER A 689 15.42 -2.16 -20.94
CA SER A 689 14.18 -1.86 -20.23
C SER A 689 14.37 -1.82 -18.71
N GLN A 690 15.18 -2.72 -18.14
CA GLN A 690 15.49 -2.71 -16.71
C GLN A 690 16.36 -1.51 -16.31
N TYR A 691 17.32 -1.10 -17.15
CA TYR A 691 18.04 0.15 -16.92
C TYR A 691 17.12 1.35 -17.01
N TYR A 692 16.13 1.36 -17.92
CA TYR A 692 15.12 2.41 -17.98
C TYR A 692 14.34 2.48 -16.67
N GLU A 693 13.83 1.36 -16.15
CA GLU A 693 13.13 1.31 -14.86
C GLU A 693 13.99 1.88 -13.73
N LYS A 694 15.27 1.49 -13.64
CA LYS A 694 16.21 2.04 -12.65
C LYS A 694 16.42 3.55 -12.79
N PHE A 695 16.56 4.05 -14.01
CA PHE A 695 16.74 5.48 -14.28
C PHE A 695 15.44 6.26 -14.02
N ALA A 696 14.29 5.67 -14.31
CA ALA A 696 12.97 6.23 -14.01
C ALA A 696 12.72 6.29 -12.50
N THR A 697 13.19 5.30 -11.71
CA THR A 697 13.18 5.35 -10.25
C THR A 697 14.00 6.52 -9.71
N VAL A 698 15.19 6.77 -10.27
CA VAL A 698 16.03 7.92 -9.90
C VAL A 698 15.33 9.24 -10.24
N ALA A 699 14.77 9.36 -11.45
CA ALA A 699 14.00 10.54 -11.85
C ALA A 699 12.77 10.76 -10.94
N GLN A 700 12.08 9.68 -10.54
CA GLN A 700 10.94 9.74 -9.65
C GLN A 700 11.35 10.22 -8.26
N CYS A 701 12.40 9.63 -7.68
CA CYS A 701 12.95 10.04 -6.39
C CYS A 701 13.27 11.55 -6.35
N LEU A 702 13.82 12.08 -7.44
CA LEU A 702 14.30 13.47 -7.48
C LEU A 702 13.20 14.48 -7.78
N TYR A 703 12.28 14.20 -8.70
CA TYR A 703 11.40 15.25 -9.25
C TYR A 703 9.90 15.04 -9.03
N VAL A 704 9.44 13.80 -8.95
CA VAL A 704 8.00 13.47 -8.94
C VAL A 704 7.60 12.54 -7.78
N ASN A 705 8.37 12.55 -6.70
CA ASN A 705 8.02 11.88 -5.46
C ASN A 705 7.20 12.82 -4.54
N PHE A 706 5.88 12.81 -4.73
CA PHE A 706 4.91 13.59 -3.94
C PHE A 706 4.12 12.76 -2.92
N ASP A 707 4.34 11.44 -2.90
CA ASP A 707 3.71 10.52 -1.95
C ASP A 707 4.78 10.00 -0.99
N PRO A 708 4.73 10.40 0.31
CA PRO A 708 5.72 9.97 1.29
C PRO A 708 5.88 8.46 1.42
N SER A 709 4.85 7.65 1.09
CA SER A 709 4.95 6.20 1.18
C SER A 709 5.96 5.59 0.20
N ASN A 710 6.31 6.31 -0.88
CA ASN A 710 7.28 5.83 -1.86
C ASN A 710 8.72 6.23 -1.51
N ASP A 711 8.93 7.17 -0.58
CA ASP A 711 10.25 7.79 -0.35
C ASP A 711 11.34 6.76 -0.02
N TRP A 712 11.05 5.83 0.88
CA TRP A 712 12.03 4.84 1.32
C TRP A 712 12.50 3.95 0.17
N HIS A 713 11.55 3.31 -0.52
CA HIS A 713 11.82 2.48 -1.70
C HIS A 713 12.61 3.26 -2.74
N LEU A 714 12.11 4.44 -3.13
CA LEU A 714 12.71 5.24 -4.19
C LEU A 714 14.13 5.67 -3.82
N ARG A 715 14.38 6.08 -2.57
CA ARG A 715 15.69 6.52 -2.10
C ARG A 715 16.69 5.36 -2.03
N GLU A 716 16.32 4.22 -1.44
CA GLU A 716 17.23 3.06 -1.33
C GLU A 716 17.50 2.45 -2.72
N SER A 717 16.48 2.32 -3.57
CA SER A 717 16.63 1.81 -4.94
C SER A 717 17.44 2.75 -5.84
N SER A 718 17.27 4.07 -5.66
CA SER A 718 18.11 5.09 -6.34
C SER A 718 19.56 5.06 -5.86
N ALA A 719 19.80 4.87 -4.55
CA ALA A 719 21.14 4.75 -4.00
C ALA A 719 21.85 3.48 -4.50
N ALA A 720 21.13 2.35 -4.57
CA ALA A 720 21.63 1.12 -5.18
C ALA A 720 21.97 1.30 -6.67
N THR A 721 21.10 2.01 -7.41
CA THR A 721 21.33 2.35 -8.82
C THR A 721 22.56 3.24 -9.00
N TYR A 722 22.72 4.27 -8.16
CA TYR A 722 23.92 5.12 -8.15
C TYR A 722 25.17 4.30 -7.88
N LYS A 723 25.17 3.46 -6.83
CA LYS A 723 26.32 2.62 -6.46
C LYS A 723 26.74 1.69 -7.60
N HIS A 724 25.77 1.05 -8.27
CA HIS A 724 26.04 0.19 -9.43
C HIS A 724 26.66 0.98 -10.59
N PHE A 725 26.01 2.09 -10.98
CA PHE A 725 26.50 2.96 -12.05
C PHE A 725 27.91 3.48 -11.75
N PHE A 726 28.10 4.05 -10.56
CA PHE A 726 29.35 4.63 -10.09
C PHE A 726 30.48 3.62 -10.12
N ASN A 727 30.29 2.43 -9.55
CA ASN A 727 31.34 1.41 -9.48
C ASN A 727 31.77 0.94 -10.88
N LYS A 728 30.82 0.69 -11.79
CA LYS A 728 31.15 0.26 -13.16
C LYS A 728 31.86 1.37 -13.95
N VAL A 729 31.36 2.61 -13.91
CA VAL A 729 31.96 3.73 -14.63
C VAL A 729 33.33 4.09 -14.07
N LYS A 730 33.47 4.15 -12.74
CA LYS A 730 34.76 4.38 -12.08
C LYS A 730 35.77 3.28 -12.45
N GLY A 731 35.36 2.01 -12.42
CA GLY A 731 36.21 0.90 -12.85
C GLY A 731 36.69 1.03 -14.29
N ASN A 732 35.81 1.45 -15.21
CA ASN A 732 36.18 1.73 -16.61
C ASN A 732 37.21 2.88 -16.71
N LEU A 733 37.02 3.96 -15.93
CA LEU A 733 37.93 5.10 -15.89
C LEU A 733 39.29 4.75 -15.26
N ASP A 734 39.32 3.94 -14.21
CA ASP A 734 40.55 3.45 -13.57
C ASP A 734 41.34 2.51 -14.50
N ALA A 735 40.64 1.65 -15.26
CA ALA A 735 41.28 0.82 -16.28
C ALA A 735 41.94 1.70 -17.37
N LEU A 736 41.24 2.75 -17.80
CA LEU A 736 41.77 3.73 -18.76
C LEU A 736 43.00 4.46 -18.21
N SER A 737 43.03 4.83 -16.93
CA SER A 737 44.16 5.55 -16.31
C SER A 737 45.44 4.70 -16.25
N SER A 738 45.30 3.40 -15.99
CA SER A 738 46.42 2.43 -15.97
C SER A 738 47.12 2.24 -17.33
N TRP A 739 46.42 2.51 -18.43
CA TRP A 739 46.98 2.48 -19.78
C TRP A 739 47.89 3.67 -20.09
N PHE A 740 47.79 4.78 -19.34
CA PHE A 740 48.66 5.94 -19.53
C PHE A 740 49.99 5.85 -18.78
N THR A 741 50.11 4.92 -17.81
CA THR A 741 51.32 4.73 -16.99
C THR A 741 52.14 3.50 -17.38
N SER A 742 51.63 2.59 -18.21
CA SER A 742 52.36 1.40 -18.69
C SER A 742 52.79 1.54 -20.14
N SER A 743 53.97 1.04 -20.49
CA SER A 743 54.54 1.00 -21.85
C SER A 743 53.82 0.02 -22.81
N SER A 744 52.56 -0.31 -22.56
CA SER A 744 51.78 -1.26 -23.36
C SER A 744 51.28 -0.63 -24.66
N ARG A 745 51.52 -1.30 -25.80
CA ARG A 745 51.22 -0.83 -27.17
C ARG A 745 49.78 -1.11 -27.64
N ILE A 746 48.84 -1.38 -26.74
CA ILE A 746 47.44 -1.65 -27.10
C ILE A 746 46.60 -0.49 -26.55
N GLY A 747 46.23 0.44 -27.43
CA GLY A 747 45.34 1.56 -27.11
C GLY A 747 43.90 1.09 -26.82
N PRO A 748 43.00 2.00 -26.37
CA PRO A 748 41.58 1.69 -26.26
C PRO A 748 41.07 1.17 -27.60
N ASP A 749 40.15 0.20 -27.56
CA ASP A 749 39.50 -0.31 -28.76
C ASP A 749 38.78 0.85 -29.46
N PRO A 750 39.22 1.29 -30.65
CA PRO A 750 38.60 2.40 -31.35
C PRO A 750 37.15 2.09 -31.75
N GLU A 751 36.75 0.82 -31.77
CA GLU A 751 35.36 0.40 -32.02
C GLU A 751 34.48 0.55 -30.76
N ASN A 752 35.08 0.61 -29.56
CA ASN A 752 34.36 0.82 -28.31
C ASN A 752 34.17 2.31 -27.98
N ARG A 753 33.08 2.87 -28.50
CA ARG A 753 32.73 4.29 -28.38
C ARG A 753 32.68 4.82 -26.94
N SER A 754 32.19 4.02 -25.99
CA SER A 754 32.19 4.42 -24.58
C SER A 754 33.59 4.63 -24.01
N GLN A 755 34.58 3.80 -24.37
CA GLN A 755 35.95 3.99 -23.94
C GLN A 755 36.56 5.26 -24.54
N VAL A 756 36.25 5.55 -25.81
CA VAL A 756 36.69 6.78 -26.49
C VAL A 756 36.11 8.02 -25.80
N PHE A 757 34.82 8.00 -25.47
CA PHE A 757 34.18 9.08 -24.74
C PHE A 757 34.80 9.26 -23.35
N LEU A 758 34.86 8.20 -22.53
CA LEU A 758 35.42 8.24 -21.18
C LEU A 758 36.87 8.72 -21.17
N LYS A 759 37.68 8.28 -22.13
CA LYS A 759 39.06 8.79 -22.31
C LYS A 759 39.11 10.28 -22.56
N THR A 760 38.18 10.80 -23.37
CA THR A 760 38.12 12.20 -23.75
C THR A 760 37.78 13.09 -22.55
N VAL A 761 36.72 12.76 -21.80
CA VAL A 761 36.36 13.51 -20.58
C VAL A 761 37.39 13.33 -19.47
N HIS A 762 37.99 12.14 -19.33
CA HIS A 762 39.06 11.91 -18.37
C HIS A 762 40.28 12.81 -18.63
N LYS A 763 40.75 12.87 -19.88
CA LYS A 763 41.86 13.76 -20.27
C LYS A 763 41.52 15.23 -20.04
N ALA A 764 40.29 15.65 -20.33
CA ALA A 764 39.84 17.01 -20.14
C ALA A 764 39.85 17.44 -18.67
N GLU A 765 39.41 16.57 -17.76
CA GLU A 765 39.42 16.84 -16.31
C GLU A 765 40.84 16.87 -15.72
N HIS A 766 41.78 16.09 -16.27
CA HIS A 766 43.19 16.12 -15.85
C HIS A 766 43.97 17.32 -16.40
N SER A 767 43.48 17.97 -17.46
CA SER A 767 44.17 19.08 -18.14
C SER A 767 43.65 20.45 -17.69
N ARG A 768 42.97 20.54 -16.53
CA ARG A 768 42.41 21.80 -16.01
C ARG A 768 43.53 22.78 -15.67
N THR A 769 43.38 24.01 -16.13
CA THR A 769 44.33 25.12 -15.91
C THR A 769 43.87 26.10 -14.83
N ASP A 770 42.75 25.81 -14.15
CA ASP A 770 42.10 26.71 -13.18
C ASP A 770 42.65 26.60 -11.74
N GLY A 771 43.73 25.83 -11.53
CA GLY A 771 44.38 25.67 -10.22
C GLY A 771 43.62 24.81 -9.21
N THR A 772 42.47 24.25 -9.59
CA THR A 772 41.75 23.28 -8.74
C THR A 772 42.32 21.86 -8.95
N PRO A 773 42.51 21.05 -7.88
CA PRO A 773 42.91 19.66 -8.04
C PRO A 773 41.87 18.94 -8.93
N GLY A 774 42.31 18.33 -10.03
CA GLY A 774 41.43 17.56 -10.91
C GLY A 774 40.73 16.47 -10.09
N HIS A 775 39.41 16.35 -10.23
CA HIS A 775 38.69 15.35 -9.49
C HIS A 775 38.86 14.02 -10.22
N GLY A 776 39.50 13.02 -9.58
CA GLY A 776 39.80 11.73 -10.21
C GLY A 776 38.57 10.94 -10.69
N ALA A 777 38.78 9.70 -11.15
CA ALA A 777 37.74 8.83 -11.73
C ALA A 777 36.39 8.82 -10.98
N SER A 778 36.43 8.90 -9.64
CA SER A 778 35.23 9.01 -8.79
C SER A 778 34.33 10.19 -9.15
N ALA A 779 34.88 11.41 -9.28
CA ALA A 779 34.05 12.57 -9.56
C ALA A 779 33.52 12.58 -10.99
N LEU A 780 34.29 12.07 -11.96
CA LEU A 780 33.80 11.90 -13.33
C LEU A 780 32.64 10.90 -13.40
N ALA A 781 32.72 9.78 -12.68
CA ALA A 781 31.61 8.82 -12.57
C ALA A 781 30.36 9.47 -11.95
N ALA A 782 30.52 10.24 -10.87
CA ALA A 782 29.42 11.00 -10.26
C ALA A 782 28.86 12.08 -11.19
N SER A 783 29.73 12.76 -11.96
CA SER A 783 29.35 13.80 -12.93
C SER A 783 28.48 13.22 -14.04
N LEU A 784 28.86 12.05 -14.59
CA LEU A 784 28.08 11.35 -15.60
C LEU A 784 26.71 10.94 -15.07
N PHE A 785 26.65 10.42 -13.84
CA PHE A 785 25.38 10.03 -13.22
C PHE A 785 24.44 11.21 -13.08
N CYS A 786 24.87 12.28 -12.39
CA CYS A 786 23.99 13.41 -12.07
C CYS A 786 23.54 14.20 -13.30
N GLU A 787 24.34 14.23 -14.38
CA GLU A 787 23.99 14.91 -15.62
C GLU A 787 22.97 14.09 -16.45
N LEU A 788 23.13 12.76 -16.51
CA LEU A 788 22.43 11.92 -17.49
C LEU A 788 21.26 11.12 -16.92
N VAL A 789 21.46 10.45 -15.78
CA VAL A 789 20.50 9.46 -15.27
C VAL A 789 19.18 10.11 -14.83
N PRO A 790 19.16 11.21 -14.06
CA PRO A 790 17.92 11.87 -13.65
C PRO A 790 17.03 12.36 -14.81
N THR A 791 17.60 12.63 -15.97
CA THR A 791 16.91 13.28 -17.11
C THR A 791 16.36 12.29 -18.14
N ALA A 792 16.79 11.02 -18.11
CA ALA A 792 16.45 10.02 -19.11
C ALA A 792 14.94 9.70 -19.22
N ALA A 793 14.24 9.58 -18.08
CA ALA A 793 12.80 9.26 -18.08
C ALA A 793 11.95 10.44 -18.58
N HIS A 794 12.23 11.66 -18.12
CA HIS A 794 11.57 12.88 -18.59
C HIS A 794 11.84 13.16 -20.08
N PHE A 795 13.04 12.87 -20.57
CA PHE A 795 13.35 12.95 -22.00
C PHE A 795 12.46 12.02 -22.82
N SER A 796 12.33 10.76 -22.37
CA SER A 796 11.47 9.75 -23.00
C SER A 796 10.00 10.18 -22.96
N GLN A 797 9.52 10.65 -21.80
CA GLN A 797 8.16 11.12 -21.62
C GLN A 797 7.82 12.31 -22.52
N ALA A 798 8.71 13.29 -22.63
CA ALA A 798 8.50 14.44 -23.52
C ALA A 798 8.31 14.01 -24.98
N ILE A 799 9.15 13.11 -25.48
CA ILE A 799 9.01 12.59 -26.84
C ILE A 799 7.71 11.79 -26.99
N ALA A 800 7.38 10.95 -26.01
CA ALA A 800 6.15 10.16 -26.00
C ALA A 800 4.89 11.04 -26.08
N HIS A 801 4.87 12.15 -25.33
CA HIS A 801 3.75 13.10 -25.34
C HIS A 801 3.62 13.81 -26.69
N VAL A 802 4.73 14.25 -27.29
CA VAL A 802 4.73 14.85 -28.63
C VAL A 802 4.23 13.87 -29.69
N VAL A 803 4.69 12.62 -29.65
CA VAL A 803 4.23 11.57 -30.57
C VAL A 803 2.74 11.32 -30.38
N ASN A 804 2.26 11.16 -29.14
CA ASN A 804 0.84 10.96 -28.85
C ASN A 804 -0.02 12.14 -29.38
N TYR A 805 0.43 13.38 -29.17
CA TYR A 805 -0.28 14.59 -29.60
C TYR A 805 -0.44 14.68 -31.12
N TYR A 806 0.61 14.40 -31.90
CA TYR A 806 0.57 14.51 -33.38
C TYR A 806 0.07 13.26 -34.10
N LEU A 807 -0.16 12.15 -33.37
CA LEU A 807 -0.84 10.98 -33.92
C LEU A 807 -2.37 11.08 -33.89
N ASP A 808 -2.91 12.10 -33.24
CA ASP A 808 -4.31 12.48 -33.37
C ASP A 808 -4.65 12.77 -34.85
N ALA A 809 -5.81 12.28 -35.30
CA ALA A 809 -6.28 12.48 -36.66
C ALA A 809 -6.51 13.97 -36.97
N GLU A 810 -6.94 14.76 -35.99
CA GLU A 810 -7.17 16.21 -36.14
C GLU A 810 -5.88 17.01 -36.31
N LYS A 811 -4.72 16.40 -36.03
CA LYS A 811 -3.40 17.04 -36.09
C LYS A 811 -2.58 16.62 -37.31
N GLN A 812 -3.21 15.98 -38.29
CA GLN A 812 -2.52 15.43 -39.46
C GLN A 812 -1.73 16.50 -40.24
N THR A 813 -2.33 17.67 -40.52
CA THR A 813 -1.66 18.72 -41.28
C THR A 813 -0.42 19.26 -40.55
N GLN A 814 -0.53 19.44 -39.23
CA GLN A 814 0.59 19.89 -38.39
C GLN A 814 1.67 18.81 -38.32
N ARG A 815 1.30 17.53 -38.25
CA ARG A 815 2.25 16.41 -38.33
C ARG A 815 3.01 16.42 -39.65
N GLU A 816 2.33 16.61 -40.78
CA GLU A 816 2.96 16.66 -42.10
C GLU A 816 3.94 17.85 -42.23
N ASP A 817 3.58 19.03 -41.73
CA ASP A 817 4.49 20.18 -41.70
C ASP A 817 5.67 19.97 -40.75
N LEU A 818 5.46 19.36 -39.58
CA LEU A 818 6.52 18.96 -38.66
C LEU A 818 7.52 18.03 -39.36
N VAL A 819 7.03 16.97 -40.00
CA VAL A 819 7.87 16.00 -40.73
C VAL A 819 8.65 16.69 -41.86
N LYS A 820 7.99 17.58 -42.62
CA LYS A 820 8.62 18.34 -43.71
C LYS A 820 9.77 19.22 -43.19
N ASN A 821 9.57 19.93 -42.09
CA ASN A 821 10.61 20.79 -41.50
C ASN A 821 11.74 19.95 -40.87
N ALA A 822 11.41 18.83 -40.23
CA ALA A 822 12.40 17.92 -39.66
C ALA A 822 13.29 17.27 -40.75
N ALA A 823 12.74 17.04 -41.95
CA ALA A 823 13.47 16.53 -43.11
C ALA A 823 14.57 17.47 -43.62
N LEU A 824 14.44 18.78 -43.41
CA LEU A 824 15.42 19.78 -43.87
C LEU A 824 16.78 19.65 -43.20
N ARG A 825 16.85 19.03 -42.01
CA ARG A 825 18.08 18.84 -41.23
C ARG A 825 18.91 20.12 -41.06
N SER A 826 18.23 21.25 -40.85
CA SER A 826 18.84 22.58 -40.71
C SER A 826 18.39 23.27 -39.43
N LYS A 827 19.18 24.22 -38.92
CA LYS A 827 18.84 24.99 -37.71
C LYS A 827 17.47 25.68 -37.80
N ALA A 828 17.11 26.19 -38.97
CA ALA A 828 15.81 26.82 -39.19
C ALA A 828 14.66 25.80 -39.17
N GLY A 829 14.85 24.64 -39.79
CA GLY A 829 13.89 23.53 -39.73
C GLY A 829 13.72 23.00 -38.30
N ASP A 830 14.82 22.83 -37.57
CA ASP A 830 14.80 22.37 -36.18
C ASP A 830 14.09 23.38 -35.26
N ALA A 831 14.36 24.68 -35.42
CA ALA A 831 13.64 25.72 -34.70
C ALA A 831 12.12 25.68 -34.95
N LYS A 832 11.70 25.36 -36.19
CA LYS A 832 10.28 25.20 -36.54
C LYS A 832 9.68 23.93 -35.91
N VAL A 833 10.39 22.81 -35.95
CA VAL A 833 9.97 21.57 -35.25
C VAL A 833 9.83 21.82 -33.75
N MET A 834 10.75 22.57 -33.15
CA MET A 834 10.69 22.87 -31.72
C MET A 834 9.51 23.78 -31.34
N GLN A 835 8.93 24.56 -32.26
CA GLN A 835 7.65 25.24 -32.02
C GLN A 835 6.52 24.22 -31.84
N TYR A 836 6.46 23.21 -32.71
CA TYR A 836 5.48 22.13 -32.60
C TYR A 836 5.67 21.29 -31.34
N VAL A 837 6.93 21.01 -30.96
CA VAL A 837 7.25 20.30 -29.72
C VAL A 837 6.76 21.08 -28.50
N ARG A 838 7.07 22.38 -28.41
CA ARG A 838 6.63 23.21 -27.28
C ARG A 838 5.11 23.26 -27.19
N GLU A 839 4.41 23.38 -28.31
CA GLU A 839 2.94 23.39 -28.29
C GLU A 839 2.34 22.08 -27.77
N ALA A 840 2.85 20.93 -28.23
CA ALA A 840 2.42 19.63 -27.73
C ALA A 840 2.71 19.45 -26.23
N LEU A 841 3.91 19.85 -25.77
CA LEU A 841 4.30 19.79 -24.36
C LEU A 841 3.59 20.83 -23.49
N GLY A 842 3.06 21.92 -24.07
CA GLY A 842 2.21 22.86 -23.35
C GLY A 842 0.82 22.27 -23.08
N ALA A 843 0.28 21.51 -24.03
CA ALA A 843 -0.99 20.82 -23.87
C ALA A 843 -0.89 19.56 -22.99
N ASP A 844 0.25 18.87 -23.02
CA ASP A 844 0.49 17.62 -22.30
C ASP A 844 1.91 17.65 -21.67
N PRO A 845 2.12 18.43 -20.60
CA PRO A 845 3.45 18.62 -20.02
C PRO A 845 3.98 17.32 -19.38
N PRO A 846 5.29 17.02 -19.50
CA PRO A 846 5.85 15.79 -18.89
C PRO A 846 5.80 15.84 -17.36
N LEU A 847 5.98 17.01 -16.77
CA LEU A 847 5.76 17.24 -15.35
C LEU A 847 4.35 17.82 -15.16
N ALA A 848 3.51 17.10 -14.43
CA ALA A 848 2.18 17.61 -14.09
C ALA A 848 2.23 18.71 -13.02
N GLN A 849 3.12 18.54 -12.04
CA GLN A 849 3.37 19.48 -10.96
C GLN A 849 4.82 19.43 -10.47
N THR A 850 5.23 20.42 -9.68
CA THR A 850 6.55 20.45 -9.02
C THR A 850 6.45 21.11 -7.64
N SER A 851 7.35 20.78 -6.71
CA SER A 851 7.40 21.43 -5.39
C SER A 851 8.60 22.37 -5.22
N ARG A 852 8.42 23.45 -4.45
CA ARG A 852 9.50 24.35 -4.00
C ARG A 852 9.29 24.73 -2.54
N LEU A 853 10.38 24.79 -1.78
CA LEU A 853 10.38 25.40 -0.45
C LEU A 853 10.68 26.89 -0.56
N THR A 854 9.77 27.74 -0.10
CA THR A 854 9.97 29.20 -0.15
C THR A 854 11.05 29.62 0.85
N GLN A 855 12.02 30.43 0.40
CA GLN A 855 13.07 31.00 1.26
C GLN A 855 12.76 32.43 1.71
N ARG A 856 11.76 33.04 1.08
CA ARG A 856 11.29 34.40 1.34
C ARG A 856 9.78 34.46 1.16
N LYS A 857 9.17 35.49 1.71
CA LYS A 857 7.76 35.81 1.48
C LYS A 857 7.50 36.00 -0.02
N LEU A 858 6.43 35.40 -0.52
CA LEU A 858 6.00 35.50 -1.92
C LEU A 858 4.54 35.97 -1.96
N LEU A 859 4.27 37.00 -2.78
CA LEU A 859 2.92 37.49 -3.03
C LEU A 859 2.42 36.85 -4.32
N LEU A 860 1.30 36.14 -4.25
CA LEU A 860 0.65 35.50 -5.39
C LEU A 860 -0.21 36.52 -6.14
N SER A 861 -0.54 36.21 -7.41
CA SER A 861 -1.45 37.00 -8.24
C SER A 861 -2.86 37.17 -7.65
N SER A 862 -3.24 36.33 -6.68
CA SER A 862 -4.48 36.41 -5.92
C SER A 862 -4.41 37.33 -4.69
N ASP A 863 -3.34 38.09 -4.52
CA ASP A 863 -2.99 38.86 -3.31
C ASP A 863 -2.78 38.01 -2.04
N ALA A 864 -2.77 36.67 -2.17
CA ALA A 864 -2.45 35.77 -1.08
C ALA A 864 -0.93 35.76 -0.81
N GLU A 865 -0.56 35.78 0.47
CA GLU A 865 0.83 35.76 0.90
C GLU A 865 1.28 34.35 1.31
N VAL A 866 2.39 33.90 0.73
CA VAL A 866 3.06 32.65 1.12
C VAL A 866 4.28 32.98 1.98
N SER A 867 4.26 32.52 3.23
CA SER A 867 5.35 32.71 4.20
C SER A 867 6.62 31.95 3.80
N SER A 868 7.78 32.40 4.31
CA SER A 868 9.04 31.64 4.20
C SER A 868 8.92 30.30 4.94
N GLY A 869 9.52 29.24 4.39
CA GLY A 869 9.45 27.88 4.93
C GLY A 869 8.21 27.09 4.51
N THR A 870 7.33 27.67 3.68
CA THR A 870 6.14 26.99 3.16
C THR A 870 6.50 26.13 1.96
N LYS A 871 5.98 24.90 1.90
CA LYS A 871 6.14 24.04 0.72
C LYS A 871 5.06 24.37 -0.30
N VAL A 872 5.46 24.83 -1.48
CA VAL A 872 4.55 25.21 -2.55
C VAL A 872 4.55 24.15 -3.64
N TYR A 873 3.37 23.64 -3.98
CA TYR A 873 3.11 22.79 -5.13
C TYR A 873 2.61 23.65 -6.28
N ALA A 874 3.31 23.61 -7.41
CA ALA A 874 2.99 24.37 -8.60
C ALA A 874 2.43 23.45 -9.69
N SER A 875 1.16 23.64 -10.06
CA SER A 875 0.47 22.88 -11.11
C SER A 875 0.90 23.37 -12.50
N ILE A 876 1.67 22.56 -13.21
CA ILE A 876 2.13 22.88 -14.57
C ILE A 876 0.97 22.74 -15.57
N ILE A 877 0.12 21.73 -15.37
CA ILE A 877 -1.07 21.51 -16.21
C ILE A 877 -2.01 22.71 -16.13
N ASP A 878 -2.35 23.16 -14.92
CA ASP A 878 -3.32 24.25 -14.77
C ASP A 878 -2.74 25.62 -15.18
N ALA A 879 -1.44 25.83 -14.95
CA ALA A 879 -0.74 27.01 -15.45
C ALA A 879 -0.81 27.12 -16.98
N ASN A 880 -0.59 26.03 -17.71
CA ASN A 880 -0.66 26.06 -19.17
C ASN A 880 -2.08 26.24 -19.72
N LYS A 881 -3.12 25.87 -18.97
CA LYS A 881 -4.53 26.18 -19.33
C LYS A 881 -4.85 27.67 -19.24
N THR A 882 -4.19 28.40 -18.34
CA THR A 882 -4.40 29.85 -18.12
C THR A 882 -3.40 30.74 -18.87
N ARG A 883 -2.51 30.13 -19.66
CA ARG A 883 -1.48 30.80 -20.46
C ARG A 883 -2.08 31.69 -21.55
N ALA A 884 -1.60 32.93 -21.66
CA ALA A 884 -1.99 33.84 -22.74
C ALA A 884 -1.56 33.32 -24.13
N ALA A 885 -2.35 33.63 -25.16
CA ALA A 885 -2.05 33.25 -26.54
C ALA A 885 -0.66 33.77 -26.96
N GLY A 886 0.19 32.89 -27.50
CA GLY A 886 1.55 33.22 -27.93
C GLY A 886 2.62 33.19 -26.83
N ALA A 887 2.24 33.04 -25.55
CA ALA A 887 3.22 32.84 -24.48
C ALA A 887 3.83 31.43 -24.54
N HIS A 888 5.11 31.31 -24.18
CA HIS A 888 5.77 30.00 -24.10
C HIS A 888 5.16 29.13 -22.99
N PRO A 889 5.01 27.82 -23.19
CA PRO A 889 4.48 26.96 -22.14
C PRO A 889 5.50 26.81 -21.02
N VAL A 890 4.99 26.69 -19.79
CA VAL A 890 5.80 26.27 -18.65
C VAL A 890 5.87 24.75 -18.64
N LEU A 891 7.07 24.19 -18.61
CA LEU A 891 7.27 22.72 -18.65
C LEU A 891 7.78 22.16 -17.32
N GLY A 892 8.34 23.01 -16.45
CA GLY A 892 8.93 22.61 -15.17
C GLY A 892 10.18 21.70 -15.26
N LEU A 893 10.64 21.39 -16.48
CA LEU A 893 11.75 20.48 -16.73
C LEU A 893 13.09 21.06 -16.26
N ALA A 894 14.00 20.17 -15.86
CA ALA A 894 15.37 20.54 -15.56
C ALA A 894 16.10 20.99 -16.83
N ASP A 895 16.93 22.03 -16.75
CA ASP A 895 17.71 22.55 -17.88
C ASP A 895 19.16 22.02 -17.87
N TYR A 896 19.31 20.70 -17.92
CA TYR A 896 20.61 20.04 -18.03
C TYR A 896 20.48 18.64 -18.65
N GLY A 897 21.60 17.99 -18.95
CA GLY A 897 21.60 16.63 -19.48
C GLY A 897 20.82 16.51 -20.79
N LEU A 898 19.98 15.47 -20.86
CA LEU A 898 19.14 15.22 -22.04
C LEU A 898 18.03 16.26 -22.24
N LEU A 899 17.71 17.05 -21.21
CA LEU A 899 16.66 18.07 -21.24
C LEU A 899 17.22 19.47 -21.52
N SER A 900 18.55 19.64 -21.55
CA SER A 900 19.18 20.93 -21.85
C SER A 900 18.80 21.40 -23.25
N GLY A 901 18.50 22.69 -23.40
CA GLY A 901 18.15 23.28 -24.70
C GLY A 901 19.12 22.92 -25.83
N PRO A 902 20.45 23.07 -25.67
CA PRO A 902 21.42 22.74 -26.72
C PRO A 902 21.38 21.28 -27.21
N PHE A 903 21.11 20.32 -26.31
CA PHE A 903 21.00 18.91 -26.67
C PHE A 903 19.61 18.57 -27.19
N PHE A 904 18.57 18.92 -26.43
CA PHE A 904 17.17 18.56 -26.69
C PHE A 904 16.70 19.11 -28.04
N ASP A 905 16.94 20.41 -28.30
CA ASP A 905 16.50 21.09 -29.53
C ASP A 905 17.19 20.53 -30.78
N THR A 906 18.34 19.87 -30.64
CA THR A 906 19.11 19.29 -31.76
C THR A 906 18.75 17.82 -32.01
N VAL A 907 18.45 17.05 -30.97
CA VAL A 907 18.22 15.60 -31.03
C VAL A 907 16.77 15.25 -31.33
N VAL A 908 15.82 15.91 -30.64
CA VAL A 908 14.39 15.57 -30.72
C VAL A 908 13.82 15.66 -32.13
N PRO A 909 14.14 16.69 -32.95
CA PRO A 909 13.64 16.76 -34.32
C PRO A 909 13.98 15.52 -35.16
N ARG A 910 15.14 14.89 -34.92
CA ARG A 910 15.56 13.69 -35.64
C ARG A 910 14.78 12.46 -35.19
N ILE A 911 14.55 12.29 -33.89
CA ILE A 911 13.75 11.18 -33.36
C ILE A 911 12.32 11.27 -33.90
N LEU A 912 11.72 12.47 -33.82
CA LEU A 912 10.36 12.70 -34.31
C LEU A 912 10.23 12.45 -35.81
N TYR A 913 11.23 12.82 -36.61
CA TYR A 913 11.25 12.49 -38.03
C TYR A 913 11.18 10.99 -38.27
N GLU A 914 12.04 10.19 -37.63
CA GLU A 914 12.09 8.73 -37.83
C GLU A 914 10.78 8.02 -37.39
N ILE A 915 10.05 8.60 -36.43
CA ILE A 915 8.78 8.04 -35.94
C ILE A 915 7.60 8.52 -36.80
N LEU A 916 7.43 9.84 -36.94
CA LEU A 916 6.23 10.44 -37.54
C LEU A 916 6.22 10.38 -39.08
N SER A 917 7.37 10.08 -39.71
CA SER A 917 7.44 9.85 -41.17
C SER A 917 7.08 8.42 -41.58
N LEU A 918 6.81 7.50 -40.63
CA LEU A 918 6.51 6.12 -40.95
C LEU A 918 5.24 6.00 -41.82
N PRO A 919 5.28 5.21 -42.90
CA PRO A 919 4.20 5.16 -43.87
C PRO A 919 2.93 4.55 -43.26
N GLY A 920 1.81 5.27 -43.36
CA GLY A 920 0.52 4.80 -42.85
C GLY A 920 0.48 4.67 -41.33
N ILE A 921 1.27 5.47 -40.61
CA ILE A 921 1.28 5.50 -39.15
C ILE A 921 -0.10 5.85 -38.58
N THR A 922 -0.62 4.99 -37.72
CA THR A 922 -1.90 5.14 -37.03
C THR A 922 -1.79 4.62 -35.61
N LEU A 923 -2.50 5.27 -34.68
CA LEU A 923 -2.59 4.85 -33.29
C LEU A 923 -3.49 3.60 -33.20
N THR A 924 -3.07 2.56 -32.46
CA THR A 924 -3.93 1.38 -32.18
C THR A 924 -4.20 1.15 -30.70
N GLY A 925 -3.40 1.73 -29.81
CA GLY A 925 -3.69 1.84 -28.39
C GLY A 925 -3.88 3.30 -27.97
N LYS A 926 -4.11 3.54 -26.68
CA LYS A 926 -4.04 4.86 -26.05
C LYS A 926 -3.14 4.76 -24.84
N PHE A 927 -2.63 5.90 -24.34
CA PHE A 927 -2.04 5.90 -23.01
C PHE A 927 -3.07 5.40 -21.99
N LYS A 928 -2.67 4.41 -21.20
CA LYS A 928 -3.41 4.00 -20.02
C LYS A 928 -3.13 5.03 -18.93
N ARG A 929 -3.93 6.09 -18.88
CA ARG A 929 -3.70 7.25 -18.03
C ARG A 929 -5.00 7.85 -17.52
N PHE A 930 -4.94 8.49 -16.37
CA PHE A 930 -6.07 9.16 -15.74
C PHE A 930 -5.61 10.44 -15.04
N THR A 931 -6.54 11.36 -14.85
CA THR A 931 -6.28 12.64 -14.18
C THR A 931 -6.84 12.60 -12.78
N GLU A 932 -6.12 13.19 -11.84
CA GLU A 932 -6.57 13.35 -10.46
C GLU A 932 -6.11 14.67 -9.85
N THR A 933 -6.58 14.96 -8.64
CA THR A 933 -6.08 16.08 -7.84
C THR A 933 -5.15 15.56 -6.76
N GLN A 934 -3.90 16.01 -6.76
CA GLN A 934 -2.90 15.67 -5.76
C GLN A 934 -2.36 16.97 -5.15
N GLN A 935 -2.43 17.13 -3.82
CA GLN A 935 -2.02 18.36 -3.12
C GLN A 935 -2.63 19.66 -3.70
N GLY A 936 -3.87 19.60 -4.19
CA GLY A 936 -4.56 20.74 -4.80
C GLY A 936 -4.15 21.06 -6.25
N CYS A 937 -3.28 20.24 -6.86
CA CYS A 937 -2.85 20.38 -8.25
C CYS A 937 -3.44 19.27 -9.13
N THR A 938 -3.79 19.59 -10.38
CA THR A 938 -4.14 18.59 -11.39
C THR A 938 -2.91 17.76 -11.73
N THR A 939 -2.99 16.44 -11.55
CA THR A 939 -1.91 15.50 -11.81
C THR A 939 -2.32 14.46 -12.84
N GLN A 940 -1.44 14.19 -13.80
CA GLN A 940 -1.61 13.14 -14.79
C GLN A 940 -0.83 11.90 -14.35
N MET A 941 -1.53 10.79 -14.14
CA MET A 941 -0.94 9.51 -13.75
C MET A 941 -1.15 8.45 -14.83
N TYR A 942 -0.33 7.41 -14.83
CA TYR A 942 -0.36 6.31 -15.78
C TYR A 942 -0.53 4.98 -15.07
N LEU A 943 -0.97 3.98 -15.81
CA LEU A 943 -1.03 2.59 -15.35
C LEU A 943 -0.02 1.76 -16.13
N SER A 944 0.80 1.00 -15.39
CA SER A 944 1.60 -0.05 -15.97
C SER A 944 0.72 -1.16 -16.56
N THR A 945 1.33 -2.03 -17.37
CA THR A 945 0.67 -3.27 -17.83
C THR A 945 0.13 -4.17 -16.70
N SER A 946 0.66 -4.07 -15.48
CA SER A 946 0.19 -4.81 -14.30
C SER A 946 -0.87 -4.10 -13.45
N GLY A 947 -1.29 -2.89 -13.84
CA GLY A 947 -2.25 -2.07 -13.09
C GLY A 947 -1.64 -1.20 -11.99
N LYS A 948 -0.30 -1.12 -11.89
CA LYS A 948 0.38 -0.24 -10.92
C LYS A 948 0.31 1.21 -11.40
N VAL A 949 -0.04 2.13 -10.50
CA VAL A 949 0.00 3.56 -10.77
C VAL A 949 1.46 4.02 -10.81
N ILE A 950 1.85 4.64 -11.93
CA ILE A 950 3.21 5.15 -12.17
C ILE A 950 3.14 6.56 -12.77
N PRO A 951 4.19 7.40 -12.62
CA PRO A 951 4.19 8.75 -13.14
C PRO A 951 4.60 8.85 -14.62
N TRP A 952 4.90 7.72 -15.28
CA TRP A 952 5.47 7.68 -16.64
C TRP A 952 4.58 6.91 -17.62
N PRO A 953 4.55 7.29 -18.91
CA PRO A 953 3.93 6.48 -19.95
C PRO A 953 4.67 5.14 -20.12
N ASP A 954 3.93 4.03 -19.94
CA ASP A 954 4.48 2.67 -20.04
C ASP A 954 4.52 2.17 -21.50
N SER A 955 3.44 2.41 -22.24
CA SER A 955 3.19 1.77 -23.53
C SER A 955 2.35 2.67 -24.44
N LEU A 956 2.66 2.65 -25.75
CA LEU A 956 1.82 3.21 -26.79
C LEU A 956 2.02 2.40 -28.07
N THR A 957 1.00 1.65 -28.49
CA THR A 957 1.09 0.84 -29.70
C THR A 957 0.65 1.64 -30.93
N ILE A 958 1.51 1.62 -31.95
CA ILE A 958 1.22 2.17 -33.28
C ILE A 958 1.23 1.07 -34.32
N LYS A 959 0.56 1.35 -35.43
CA LYS A 959 0.48 0.50 -36.60
C LYS A 959 1.00 1.25 -37.82
N VAL A 960 1.84 0.58 -38.59
CA VAL A 960 2.49 1.14 -39.79
C VAL A 960 2.41 0.16 -40.96
N ARG A 961 2.50 0.67 -42.18
CA ARG A 961 2.63 -0.16 -43.39
C ARG A 961 4.00 -0.82 -43.38
N ALA A 962 4.10 -2.07 -43.84
CA ALA A 962 5.39 -2.74 -43.94
C ALA A 962 6.37 -1.88 -44.77
N LEU A 963 7.54 -1.60 -44.19
CA LEU A 963 8.65 -0.99 -44.92
C LEU A 963 9.06 -1.99 -46.01
N THR A 964 8.68 -1.73 -47.26
CA THR A 964 9.33 -2.40 -48.40
C THR A 964 10.81 -2.07 -48.29
N SER A 965 11.67 -3.08 -48.37
CA SER A 965 13.13 -2.93 -48.35
C SER A 965 13.54 -1.68 -49.12
N PHE A 966 14.10 -0.69 -48.42
CA PHE A 966 14.75 0.44 -49.09
C PHE A 966 15.80 -0.14 -50.05
N PRO A 967 15.84 0.27 -51.33
CA PRO A 967 16.89 -0.13 -52.26
C PRO A 967 18.27 0.33 -51.79
#